data_AF-A0A1I7I494-F1
#
_entry.id   AF-A0A1I7I494-F1
#
_cell.length_a   1.000
_cell.length_b   1.000
_cell.length_c   1.000
_cell.angle_alpha   90.00
_cell.angle_beta   90.00
_cell.angle_gamma   90.00
#
_symmetry.space_group_name_H-M   'P 1'
#
loop_
_entity.id
_entity.type
_entity.pdbx_description
1 polymer ?
#
loop_
_entity_poly.entity_id
_entity_poly.type
_entity_poly.pdbx_seq_one_letter_code
_entity_poly.pdbx_strand_id
1 'polypeptide(L)'
;MIAKHIPMKSARRSSFRELVAYITQAKSKEVRIGEVRVTNCHQQDAQDAVLEVLATQLRNQRACSDKTYHLLISFPAGEQLTKETLCSIEIEVCNALGFGEHQRVSAVHTDTDNLHIHVAINKIHPQTLTIHNPYCDYKALGAVCERLEHVHGLIHTNHQTIAPGARNRALDVEYLAGVESLLGWIRRECLEELRQAQNWRELHQCLSRNGLALQERGNGLVVHDQEGRTVKASSIARDLSKAQLEKRFGRFEAIDAQLQASRAQKSQVQKVEKVDRAYQPRPVLRDSGTDALYQRYLAEQARRRSARTQIRQELRTQKHSLVSQAKARARIKRGLIRELACDRFMKRMLYRQAGAALREDMQSLHARQRAAHEEKFSHARSLSWFDWLAERAAMGDAQALAALRRRQRTALRRANALLAAQEEIGQGRAEHGKDKDGVSHAGTGIDGVRVDSVTKQGTLIYTHGCAQGKSAIRDSGNRLEVSEAIRQDGLEVALAMAVKRFGRSIAIEGDAAFRERVLSTAQALQLDIRFDGMRQAGLKEEQGRAQEASTGESQCQAPEASGASGSAPTPSSAGEAAARRYIAEREMKRQKIPDIPRHVLGEMKPSLNMRYAGWRRVDGQFLLLAQMSAEEIAVIPVEAEVIARVSGCKRGEVIALDNEGGLIRWGHGLGGLGGLGETKGMRR
;
A
#
# COMPACT_ATOMS: atom_id res chain seq x y z
N MET A 1 12.58 -16.56 4.84
CA MET A 1 11.10 -16.63 4.71
C MET A 1 10.48 -16.99 6.06
N ILE A 2 9.52 -16.20 6.57
CA ILE A 2 8.83 -16.46 7.84
C ILE A 2 7.35 -16.79 7.57
N ALA A 3 6.85 -17.92 8.07
CA ALA A 3 5.42 -18.26 8.06
C ALA A 3 4.79 -18.13 9.46
N LYS A 4 3.56 -17.60 9.54
CA LYS A 4 2.84 -17.30 10.79
C LYS A 4 1.33 -17.49 10.62
N HIS A 5 0.72 -18.24 11.53
CA HIS A 5 -0.74 -18.30 11.69
C HIS A 5 -1.25 -16.99 12.31
N ILE A 6 -2.32 -16.42 11.74
CA ILE A 6 -3.03 -15.25 12.25
C ILE A 6 -4.35 -15.72 12.91
N PRO A 7 -4.36 -15.99 14.23
CA PRO A 7 -5.54 -16.54 14.89
C PRO A 7 -6.64 -15.50 15.10
N MET A 8 -7.88 -15.86 14.76
CA MET A 8 -9.05 -15.03 15.05
C MET A 8 -9.34 -14.96 16.55
N LYS A 9 -9.53 -13.73 17.06
CA LYS A 9 -9.80 -13.46 18.49
C LYS A 9 -11.14 -14.00 18.99
N SER A 10 -12.03 -14.44 18.10
CA SER A 10 -13.32 -15.07 18.45
C SER A 10 -13.84 -15.87 17.25
N ALA A 11 -13.99 -17.18 17.41
CA ALA A 11 -14.51 -18.07 16.35
C ALA A 11 -15.90 -17.64 15.85
N ARG A 12 -16.75 -17.07 16.71
CA ARG A 12 -18.07 -16.51 16.33
C ARG A 12 -18.00 -15.28 15.41
N ARG A 13 -16.81 -14.75 15.14
CA ARG A 13 -16.54 -13.67 14.17
C ARG A 13 -15.59 -14.11 13.06
N SER A 14 -15.24 -15.39 13.00
CA SER A 14 -14.50 -15.95 11.87
C SER A 14 -15.47 -16.22 10.72
N SER A 15 -15.05 -15.88 9.51
CA SER A 15 -15.84 -16.02 8.30
C SER A 15 -14.88 -16.19 7.13
N PHE A 16 -14.94 -17.35 6.47
CA PHE A 16 -14.12 -17.62 5.29
C PHE A 16 -14.37 -16.58 4.19
N ARG A 17 -15.63 -16.13 4.04
CA ARG A 17 -16.02 -15.05 3.11
C ARG A 17 -15.35 -13.71 3.46
N GLU A 18 -15.35 -13.31 4.73
CA GLU A 18 -14.73 -12.04 5.12
C GLU A 18 -13.21 -12.08 5.00
N LEU A 19 -12.59 -13.26 5.24
CA LEU A 19 -11.17 -13.45 5.02
C LEU A 19 -10.80 -13.45 3.53
N VAL A 20 -11.51 -14.19 2.68
CA VAL A 20 -11.26 -14.19 1.23
C VAL A 20 -11.48 -12.79 0.65
N ALA A 21 -12.55 -12.09 1.03
CA ALA A 21 -12.75 -10.69 0.64
C ALA A 21 -11.60 -9.79 1.14
N TYR A 22 -11.10 -9.96 2.37
CA TYR A 22 -9.96 -9.20 2.87
C TYR A 22 -8.66 -9.44 2.07
N ILE A 23 -8.37 -10.68 1.64
CA ILE A 23 -7.14 -11.00 0.90
C ILE A 23 -7.27 -10.80 -0.62
N THR A 24 -8.48 -10.73 -1.18
CA THR A 24 -8.71 -10.50 -2.62
C THR A 24 -9.17 -9.08 -2.97
N GLN A 25 -9.67 -8.30 -2.00
CA GLN A 25 -10.16 -6.94 -2.22
C GLN A 25 -9.36 -5.95 -1.38
N ALA A 26 -8.26 -5.44 -1.95
CA ALA A 26 -7.45 -4.39 -1.34
C ALA A 26 -8.25 -3.07 -1.31
N LYS A 27 -9.00 -2.83 -0.22
CA LYS A 27 -9.94 -1.72 0.05
C LYS A 27 -9.46 -0.26 -0.20
N SER A 28 -8.24 -0.06 -0.68
CA SER A 28 -7.67 1.23 -1.10
C SER A 28 -6.49 1.10 -2.07
N LYS A 29 -6.10 -0.11 -2.50
CA LYS A 29 -4.76 -0.40 -3.07
C LYS A 29 -4.79 -1.55 -4.09
N GLU A 30 -5.64 -1.45 -5.09
CA GLU A 30 -5.84 -2.46 -6.15
C GLU A 30 -4.53 -2.91 -6.85
N VAL A 31 -3.54 -2.01 -6.94
CA VAL A 31 -2.27 -2.18 -7.69
C VAL A 31 -1.31 -3.20 -7.07
N ARG A 32 -1.69 -3.85 -5.96
CA ARG A 32 -0.72 -4.48 -5.04
C ARG A 32 -1.02 -5.94 -4.68
N ILE A 33 -2.10 -6.49 -5.23
CA ILE A 33 -2.36 -7.93 -5.26
C ILE A 33 -1.75 -8.48 -6.55
N GLY A 34 -0.91 -9.50 -6.43
CA GLY A 34 -0.37 -10.27 -7.54
C GLY A 34 -1.33 -11.39 -7.91
N GLU A 35 -0.82 -12.62 -7.97
CA GLU A 35 -1.65 -13.79 -8.27
C GLU A 35 -2.60 -14.14 -7.12
N VAL A 36 -3.86 -14.41 -7.47
CA VAL A 36 -4.86 -15.05 -6.60
C VAL A 36 -5.07 -16.46 -7.14
N ARG A 37 -4.98 -17.47 -6.27
CA ARG A 37 -5.13 -18.89 -6.63
C ARG A 37 -6.15 -19.57 -5.73
N VAL A 38 -6.99 -20.40 -6.33
CA VAL A 38 -7.85 -21.36 -5.61
C VAL A 38 -7.22 -22.75 -5.70
N THR A 39 -7.36 -23.58 -4.67
CA THR A 39 -6.82 -24.95 -4.67
C THR A 39 -7.74 -25.89 -3.89
N ASN A 40 -7.89 -27.12 -4.40
CA ASN A 40 -8.80 -28.17 -3.91
C ASN A 40 -10.28 -27.78 -3.87
N CYS A 41 -10.68 -26.77 -4.66
CA CYS A 41 -12.07 -26.45 -4.96
C CYS A 41 -12.40 -26.84 -6.40
N HIS A 42 -13.67 -27.05 -6.70
CA HIS A 42 -14.13 -27.22 -8.09
C HIS A 42 -14.17 -25.88 -8.84
N GLN A 43 -14.42 -24.79 -8.13
CA GLN A 43 -14.49 -23.43 -8.66
C GLN A 43 -13.09 -22.80 -8.80
N GLN A 44 -12.86 -22.08 -9.91
CA GLN A 44 -11.61 -21.35 -10.17
C GLN A 44 -11.63 -19.91 -9.66
N ASP A 45 -12.81 -19.26 -9.61
CA ASP A 45 -12.96 -17.93 -9.01
C ASP A 45 -12.98 -18.00 -7.47
N ALA A 46 -12.37 -17.00 -6.84
CA ALA A 46 -12.22 -16.92 -5.39
C ALA A 46 -13.54 -16.63 -4.63
N GLN A 47 -14.48 -15.88 -5.22
CA GLN A 47 -15.78 -15.58 -4.60
C GLN A 47 -16.76 -16.75 -4.73
N ASP A 48 -16.69 -17.51 -5.83
CA ASP A 48 -17.46 -18.74 -6.01
C ASP A 48 -16.90 -19.89 -5.16
N ALA A 49 -15.58 -20.03 -5.06
CA ALA A 49 -14.93 -20.98 -4.15
C ALA A 49 -15.31 -20.75 -2.67
N VAL A 50 -15.62 -19.51 -2.27
CA VAL A 50 -16.17 -19.21 -0.93
C VAL A 50 -17.54 -19.85 -0.72
N LEU A 51 -18.41 -19.93 -1.74
CA LEU A 51 -19.71 -20.60 -1.63
C LEU A 51 -19.53 -22.11 -1.39
N GLU A 52 -18.61 -22.72 -2.14
CA GLU A 52 -18.25 -24.13 -2.02
C GLU A 52 -17.66 -24.47 -0.64
N VAL A 53 -16.70 -23.68 -0.16
CA VAL A 53 -16.11 -23.83 1.18
C VAL A 53 -17.16 -23.65 2.28
N LEU A 54 -18.05 -22.66 2.17
CA LEU A 54 -19.12 -22.46 3.15
C LEU A 54 -20.09 -23.65 3.16
N ALA A 55 -20.40 -24.26 2.00
CA ALA A 55 -21.21 -25.48 1.94
C ALA A 55 -20.51 -26.65 2.66
N THR A 56 -19.22 -26.88 2.43
CA THR A 56 -18.41 -27.86 3.18
C THR A 56 -18.44 -27.59 4.70
N GLN A 57 -18.25 -26.32 5.10
CA GLN A 57 -18.26 -25.92 6.50
C GLN A 57 -19.64 -26.09 7.18
N LEU A 58 -20.74 -25.93 6.44
CA LEU A 58 -22.10 -26.16 6.93
C LEU A 58 -22.44 -27.64 7.09
N ARG A 59 -21.92 -28.52 6.22
CA ARG A 59 -22.08 -29.99 6.37
C ARG A 59 -21.43 -30.52 7.66
N ASN A 60 -20.36 -29.89 8.15
CA ASN A 60 -19.80 -30.20 9.46
C ASN A 60 -20.65 -29.57 10.59
N GLN A 61 -21.56 -30.33 11.18
CA GLN A 61 -22.35 -29.90 12.35
C GLN A 61 -21.65 -30.17 13.70
N ARG A 62 -20.49 -30.86 13.68
CA ARG A 62 -19.79 -31.35 14.89
C ARG A 62 -18.83 -30.34 15.53
N ALA A 63 -18.14 -29.51 14.73
CA ALA A 63 -17.08 -28.64 15.25
C ALA A 63 -17.63 -27.30 15.77
N CYS A 64 -17.39 -27.02 17.05
CA CYS A 64 -17.72 -25.75 17.73
C CYS A 64 -16.58 -24.73 17.72
N SER A 65 -15.39 -25.10 17.24
CA SER A 65 -14.21 -24.23 17.12
C SER A 65 -14.15 -23.55 15.74
N ASP A 66 -13.18 -22.66 15.55
CA ASP A 66 -12.98 -21.94 14.28
C ASP A 66 -12.70 -22.92 13.13
N LYS A 67 -13.45 -22.77 12.03
CA LYS A 67 -13.36 -23.59 10.81
C LYS A 67 -12.44 -22.99 9.73
N THR A 68 -11.92 -21.79 9.94
CA THR A 68 -10.97 -21.14 9.03
C THR A 68 -9.58 -21.08 9.65
N TYR A 69 -8.54 -21.20 8.83
CA TYR A 69 -7.14 -20.96 9.21
C TYR A 69 -6.56 -19.88 8.30
N HIS A 70 -6.02 -18.80 8.89
CA HIS A 70 -5.37 -17.72 8.14
C HIS A 70 -3.86 -17.85 8.29
N LEU A 71 -3.20 -18.21 7.20
CA LEU A 71 -1.75 -18.27 7.10
C LEU A 71 -1.22 -17.00 6.43
N LEU A 72 -0.09 -16.51 6.94
CA LEU A 72 0.75 -15.51 6.30
C LEU A 72 2.15 -16.11 6.09
N ILE A 73 2.63 -16.12 4.85
CA ILE A 73 4.02 -16.43 4.50
C ILE A 73 4.66 -15.12 4.03
N SER A 74 5.82 -14.72 4.56
CA SER A 74 6.47 -13.46 4.21
C SER A 74 7.96 -13.64 3.93
N PHE A 75 8.45 -12.97 2.90
CA PHE A 75 9.82 -13.02 2.43
C PHE A 75 10.57 -11.74 2.81
N PRO A 76 11.89 -11.80 3.06
CA PRO A 76 12.72 -10.61 3.22
C PRO A 76 12.60 -9.65 2.01
N ALA A 77 12.68 -8.35 2.28
CA ALA A 77 12.74 -7.33 1.24
C ALA A 77 13.95 -7.57 0.31
N GLY A 78 13.71 -7.48 -1.01
CA GLY A 78 14.69 -7.74 -2.07
C GLY A 78 14.59 -9.12 -2.73
N GLU A 79 13.89 -10.09 -2.15
CA GLU A 79 13.69 -11.40 -2.78
C GLU A 79 12.68 -11.33 -3.94
N GLN A 80 13.14 -11.54 -5.17
CA GLN A 80 12.27 -11.87 -6.30
C GLN A 80 12.03 -13.38 -6.35
N LEU A 81 10.77 -13.79 -6.50
CA LEU A 81 10.34 -15.18 -6.53
C LEU A 81 9.36 -15.39 -7.67
N THR A 82 9.64 -16.39 -8.51
CA THR A 82 8.74 -16.75 -9.61
C THR A 82 7.42 -17.31 -9.10
N LYS A 83 6.38 -17.26 -9.91
CA LYS A 83 5.03 -17.76 -9.57
C LYS A 83 5.04 -19.24 -9.21
N GLU A 84 5.86 -20.02 -9.90
CA GLU A 84 6.06 -21.46 -9.74
C GLU A 84 6.71 -21.76 -8.39
N THR A 85 7.69 -20.93 -7.99
CA THR A 85 8.34 -21.03 -6.68
C THR A 85 7.39 -20.64 -5.55
N LEU A 86 6.61 -19.56 -5.71
CA LEU A 86 5.54 -19.17 -4.79
C LEU A 86 4.42 -20.23 -4.72
N CYS A 87 4.20 -20.99 -5.79
CA CYS A 87 3.27 -22.12 -5.83
C CYS A 87 3.80 -23.31 -5.01
N SER A 88 5.04 -23.75 -5.30
CA SER A 88 5.70 -24.84 -4.58
C SER A 88 5.77 -24.57 -3.08
N ILE A 89 6.19 -23.37 -2.67
CA ILE A 89 6.28 -22.97 -1.26
C ILE A 89 4.91 -23.00 -0.55
N GLU A 90 3.84 -22.52 -1.18
CA GLU A 90 2.50 -22.57 -0.57
C GLU A 90 2.00 -24.01 -0.41
N ILE A 91 2.20 -24.84 -1.43
CA ILE A 91 1.83 -26.27 -1.40
C ILE A 91 2.60 -26.98 -0.27
N GLU A 92 3.91 -26.81 -0.19
CA GLU A 92 4.76 -27.47 0.81
C GLU A 92 4.45 -27.04 2.24
N VAL A 93 4.16 -25.75 2.47
CA VAL A 93 3.74 -25.26 3.79
C VAL A 93 2.34 -25.77 4.15
N CYS A 94 1.41 -25.89 3.20
CA CYS A 94 0.09 -26.47 3.45
C CYS A 94 0.18 -27.98 3.71
N ASN A 95 0.98 -28.72 2.95
CA ASN A 95 1.22 -30.17 3.09
C ASN A 95 1.76 -30.48 4.49
N ALA A 96 2.81 -29.78 4.92
CA ALA A 96 3.45 -30.02 6.21
C ALA A 96 2.61 -29.58 7.44
N LEU A 97 1.57 -28.76 7.23
CA LEU A 97 0.53 -28.52 8.25
C LEU A 97 -0.58 -29.58 8.24
N GLY A 98 -0.63 -30.49 7.28
CA GLY A 98 -1.73 -31.44 7.06
C GLY A 98 -2.95 -30.83 6.36
N PHE A 99 -2.77 -29.72 5.64
CA PHE A 99 -3.81 -29.06 4.82
C PHE A 99 -3.67 -29.34 3.31
N GLY A 100 -2.90 -30.36 2.92
CA GLY A 100 -2.61 -30.68 1.51
C GLY A 100 -3.87 -30.84 0.64
N GLU A 101 -4.84 -31.63 1.10
CA GLU A 101 -6.13 -31.90 0.44
C GLU A 101 -7.26 -30.88 0.80
N HIS A 102 -6.98 -29.91 1.66
CA HIS A 102 -8.00 -28.97 2.12
C HIS A 102 -8.26 -27.85 1.11
N GLN A 103 -9.54 -27.50 0.91
CA GLN A 103 -9.99 -26.34 0.13
C GLN A 103 -9.33 -25.06 0.64
N ARG A 104 -8.75 -24.26 -0.25
CA ARG A 104 -8.09 -22.99 0.12
C ARG A 104 -8.06 -21.97 -1.01
N VAL A 105 -7.91 -20.70 -0.62
CA VAL A 105 -7.67 -19.56 -1.52
C VAL A 105 -6.44 -18.82 -1.03
N SER A 106 -5.50 -18.51 -1.92
CA SER A 106 -4.32 -17.68 -1.63
C SER A 106 -4.28 -16.42 -2.48
N ALA A 107 -3.56 -15.41 -1.97
CA ALA A 107 -3.30 -14.15 -2.68
C ALA A 107 -1.88 -13.67 -2.35
N VAL A 108 -1.10 -13.38 -3.38
CA VAL A 108 0.23 -12.76 -3.26
C VAL A 108 0.07 -11.25 -3.11
N HIS A 109 0.69 -10.66 -2.09
CA HIS A 109 0.57 -9.25 -1.72
C HIS A 109 1.95 -8.57 -1.71
N THR A 110 1.99 -7.33 -2.21
CA THR A 110 3.23 -6.52 -2.31
C THR A 110 3.01 -5.07 -1.85
N ASP A 111 2.03 -4.85 -0.96
CA ASP A 111 1.66 -3.52 -0.47
C ASP A 111 2.53 -2.97 0.65
N THR A 112 3.34 -3.84 1.26
CA THR A 112 4.43 -3.55 2.21
C THR A 112 5.80 -3.75 1.56
N ASP A 113 6.87 -3.42 2.29
CA ASP A 113 8.26 -3.62 1.86
C ASP A 113 8.65 -5.10 1.68
N ASN A 114 7.87 -6.03 2.26
CA ASN A 114 8.05 -7.47 2.11
C ASN A 114 7.02 -8.05 1.14
N LEU A 115 7.48 -8.86 0.19
CA LEU A 115 6.64 -9.81 -0.54
C LEU A 115 6.01 -10.79 0.47
N HIS A 116 4.71 -11.07 0.32
CA HIS A 116 4.03 -12.03 1.18
C HIS A 116 2.86 -12.73 0.49
N ILE A 117 2.45 -13.89 1.02
CA ILE A 117 1.28 -14.65 0.59
C ILE A 117 0.33 -14.74 1.78
N HIS A 118 -0.92 -14.35 1.59
CA HIS A 118 -2.00 -14.72 2.48
C HIS A 118 -2.68 -15.98 1.97
N VAL A 119 -2.95 -16.96 2.84
CA VAL A 119 -3.74 -18.15 2.52
C VAL A 119 -4.91 -18.30 3.49
N ALA A 120 -6.11 -18.39 2.94
CA ALA A 120 -7.34 -18.73 3.63
C ALA A 120 -7.63 -20.22 3.42
N ILE A 121 -7.48 -21.04 4.48
CA ILE A 121 -7.64 -22.49 4.40
C ILE A 121 -8.92 -22.91 5.14
N ASN A 122 -9.74 -23.76 4.51
CA ASN A 122 -10.85 -24.43 5.16
C ASN A 122 -10.34 -25.56 6.06
N LYS A 123 -10.54 -25.49 7.37
CA LYS A 123 -10.14 -26.54 8.31
C LYS A 123 -11.06 -27.76 8.29
N ILE A 124 -12.20 -27.69 7.61
CA ILE A 124 -13.05 -28.86 7.36
C ILE A 124 -12.56 -29.58 6.10
N HIS A 125 -12.28 -30.87 6.21
CA HIS A 125 -11.86 -31.70 5.08
C HIS A 125 -13.06 -31.92 4.12
N PRO A 126 -12.93 -31.72 2.80
CA PRO A 126 -14.08 -31.75 1.89
C PRO A 126 -14.80 -33.11 1.83
N GLN A 127 -14.05 -34.22 1.89
CA GLN A 127 -14.56 -35.59 1.82
C GLN A 127 -14.97 -36.12 3.20
N THR A 128 -14.07 -36.12 4.19
CA THR A 128 -14.32 -36.76 5.50
C THR A 128 -15.17 -35.91 6.45
N LEU A 129 -15.36 -34.62 6.16
CA LEU A 129 -16.14 -33.66 6.96
C LEU A 129 -15.73 -33.63 8.45
N THR A 130 -14.47 -33.94 8.74
CA THR A 130 -13.82 -33.76 10.04
C THR A 130 -13.17 -32.37 10.10
N ILE A 131 -12.72 -31.94 11.30
CA ILE A 131 -11.97 -30.68 11.46
C ILE A 131 -10.51 -30.97 11.79
N HIS A 132 -9.59 -30.44 11.00
CA HIS A 132 -8.16 -30.49 11.29
C HIS A 132 -7.73 -29.30 12.17
N ASN A 133 -6.83 -29.56 13.12
CA ASN A 133 -6.23 -28.56 14.01
C ASN A 133 -4.75 -28.95 14.23
N PRO A 134 -3.79 -28.35 13.49
CA PRO A 134 -2.38 -28.68 13.63
C PRO A 134 -1.87 -28.38 15.05
N TYR A 135 -1.26 -29.37 15.71
CA TYR A 135 -0.70 -29.20 17.05
C TYR A 135 0.68 -28.53 17.00
N CYS A 136 0.84 -27.43 17.74
CA CYS A 136 2.06 -26.61 17.72
C CYS A 136 2.50 -26.19 16.30
N ASP A 137 1.54 -25.75 15.48
CA ASP A 137 1.71 -25.18 14.13
C ASP A 137 3.04 -24.42 13.90
N TYR A 138 3.41 -23.50 14.78
CA TYR A 138 4.63 -22.71 14.72
C TYR A 138 5.94 -23.52 14.61
N LYS A 139 5.99 -24.76 15.15
CA LYS A 139 7.16 -25.64 15.03
C LYS A 139 7.28 -26.23 13.63
N ALA A 140 6.16 -26.73 13.08
CA ALA A 140 6.11 -27.27 11.73
C ALA A 140 6.41 -26.16 10.71
N LEU A 141 5.81 -24.97 10.89
CA LEU A 141 6.11 -23.79 10.09
C LEU A 141 7.61 -23.45 10.10
N GLY A 142 8.26 -23.41 11.27
CA GLY A 142 9.69 -23.11 11.38
C GLY A 142 10.59 -24.08 10.61
N ALA A 143 10.44 -25.38 10.86
CA ALA A 143 11.25 -26.42 10.20
C ALA A 143 11.02 -26.48 8.67
N VAL A 144 9.79 -26.19 8.22
CA VAL A 144 9.47 -26.13 6.79
C VAL A 144 10.02 -24.86 6.14
N CYS A 145 10.02 -23.73 6.84
CA CYS A 145 10.65 -22.50 6.35
C CYS A 145 12.17 -22.68 6.21
N GLU A 146 12.83 -23.30 7.19
CA GLU A 146 14.26 -23.62 7.17
C GLU A 146 14.63 -24.52 5.98
N ARG A 147 13.85 -25.59 5.74
CA ARG A 147 14.02 -26.47 4.58
C ARG A 147 13.81 -25.73 3.25
N LEU A 148 12.74 -24.95 3.12
CA LEU A 148 12.41 -24.24 1.86
C LEU A 148 13.37 -23.08 1.56
N GLU A 149 13.96 -22.45 2.59
CA GLU A 149 15.05 -21.49 2.40
C GLU A 149 16.26 -22.15 1.75
N HIS A 150 16.66 -23.33 2.22
CA HIS A 150 17.76 -24.09 1.64
C HIS A 150 17.45 -24.56 0.21
N VAL A 151 16.28 -25.17 -0.01
CA VAL A 151 15.86 -25.71 -1.32
C VAL A 151 15.76 -24.64 -2.41
N HIS A 152 15.35 -23.41 -2.07
CA HIS A 152 15.17 -22.33 -3.05
C HIS A 152 16.25 -21.23 -3.00
N GLY A 153 17.35 -21.42 -2.24
CA GLY A 153 18.46 -20.45 -2.18
C GLY A 153 18.10 -19.09 -1.55
N LEU A 154 17.10 -19.09 -0.67
CA LEU A 154 16.55 -17.88 -0.06
C LEU A 154 17.42 -17.36 1.08
N ILE A 155 17.25 -16.08 1.40
CA ILE A 155 17.81 -15.47 2.61
C ILE A 155 17.27 -16.21 3.84
N HIS A 156 18.18 -16.88 4.55
CA HIS A 156 17.89 -17.57 5.79
C HIS A 156 17.36 -16.60 6.85
N THR A 157 16.28 -16.98 7.53
CA THR A 157 15.66 -16.15 8.58
C THR A 157 15.45 -16.92 9.89
N ASN A 158 15.27 -16.19 10.99
CA ASN A 158 15.18 -16.80 12.31
C ASN A 158 13.82 -17.47 12.55
N HIS A 159 13.79 -18.80 12.47
CA HIS A 159 12.62 -19.64 12.77
C HIS A 159 12.44 -19.94 14.26
N GLN A 160 13.43 -19.62 15.09
CA GLN A 160 13.42 -19.94 16.51
C GLN A 160 12.59 -18.93 17.32
N THR A 161 11.89 -19.42 18.36
CA THR A 161 11.04 -18.58 19.19
C THR A 161 11.87 -17.74 20.18
N ILE A 162 12.21 -16.51 19.77
CA ILE A 162 13.03 -15.54 20.53
C ILE A 162 12.54 -15.33 21.98
N ALA A 163 11.22 -15.30 22.21
CA ALA A 163 10.65 -15.30 23.56
C ALA A 163 9.24 -15.92 23.64
N PRO A 164 8.87 -16.57 24.75
CA PRO A 164 7.56 -17.21 24.88
C PRO A 164 6.40 -16.21 25.01
N GLY A 165 5.32 -16.48 24.27
CA GLY A 165 3.99 -15.93 24.50
C GLY A 165 3.91 -14.39 24.50
N ALA A 166 3.61 -13.80 25.67
CA ALA A 166 3.33 -12.37 25.78
C ALA A 166 4.53 -11.47 25.47
N ARG A 167 5.77 -11.92 25.68
CA ARG A 167 6.97 -11.12 25.38
C ARG A 167 7.17 -10.95 23.87
N ASN A 168 6.97 -12.00 23.07
CA ASN A 168 6.98 -11.86 21.60
C ASN A 168 5.87 -10.91 21.11
N ARG A 169 4.68 -10.90 21.73
CA ARG A 169 3.61 -9.96 21.35
C ARG A 169 3.93 -8.50 21.67
N ALA A 170 4.68 -8.24 22.74
CA ALA A 170 5.15 -6.89 23.05
C ALA A 170 6.21 -6.43 22.05
N LEU A 171 7.18 -7.30 21.72
CA LEU A 171 8.20 -7.03 20.69
C LEU A 171 7.58 -6.84 19.29
N ASP A 172 6.60 -7.65 18.91
CA ASP A 172 5.78 -7.48 17.69
C ASP A 172 5.15 -6.06 17.68
N VAL A 173 4.58 -5.60 18.80
CA VAL A 173 3.94 -4.28 18.92
C VAL A 173 4.96 -3.14 18.87
N GLU A 174 6.08 -3.23 19.59
CA GLU A 174 7.18 -2.25 19.54
C GLU A 174 7.71 -2.09 18.10
N TYR A 175 7.94 -3.21 17.41
CA TYR A 175 8.42 -3.23 16.03
C TYR A 175 7.38 -2.67 15.02
N LEU A 176 6.09 -2.94 15.22
CA LEU A 176 5.03 -2.50 14.30
C LEU A 176 4.53 -1.07 14.55
N ALA A 177 4.66 -0.57 15.78
CA ALA A 177 4.22 0.75 16.20
C ALA A 177 5.35 1.79 16.20
N GLY A 178 6.58 1.40 16.50
CA GLY A 178 7.77 2.27 16.57
C GLY A 178 7.95 3.02 17.88
N VAL A 179 7.15 2.69 18.89
CA VAL A 179 7.21 3.24 20.24
C VAL A 179 7.64 2.10 21.17
N GLU A 180 8.58 2.36 22.07
CA GLU A 180 8.93 1.45 23.16
C GLU A 180 7.67 1.09 23.99
N SER A 181 7.58 -0.14 24.50
CA SER A 181 6.52 -0.52 25.44
C SER A 181 7.05 -0.51 26.88
N LEU A 182 6.12 -0.49 27.84
CA LEU A 182 6.44 -0.65 29.26
C LEU A 182 7.28 -1.92 29.53
N LEU A 183 7.10 -3.00 28.74
CA LEU A 183 7.93 -4.20 28.89
C LEU A 183 9.38 -3.98 28.44
N GLY A 184 9.58 -3.30 27.30
CA GLY A 184 10.91 -2.95 26.79
C GLY A 184 11.65 -2.00 27.73
N TRP A 185 10.95 -0.95 28.20
CA TRP A 185 11.48 0.03 29.14
C TRP A 185 11.91 -0.59 30.47
N ILE A 186 11.04 -1.36 31.14
CA ILE A 186 11.41 -2.06 32.40
C ILE A 186 12.61 -2.99 32.16
N ARG A 187 12.68 -3.64 31.00
CA ARG A 187 13.79 -4.53 30.65
C ARG A 187 15.12 -3.82 30.37
N ARG A 188 15.12 -2.55 29.97
CA ARG A 188 16.35 -1.74 29.79
C ARG A 188 16.77 -1.02 31.06
N GLU A 189 15.82 -0.39 31.76
CA GLU A 189 16.12 0.51 32.87
C GLU A 189 16.17 -0.20 34.23
N CYS A 190 15.23 -1.11 34.52
CA CYS A 190 14.99 -1.60 35.89
C CYS A 190 15.39 -3.07 36.10
N LEU A 191 15.62 -3.86 35.04
CA LEU A 191 15.72 -5.33 35.16
C LEU A 191 16.79 -5.80 36.14
N GLU A 192 17.98 -5.19 36.12
CA GLU A 192 19.07 -5.61 37.00
C GLU A 192 18.90 -5.09 38.43
N GLU A 193 18.29 -3.91 38.64
CA GLU A 193 17.86 -3.43 39.96
C GLU A 193 16.82 -4.40 40.58
N LEU A 194 15.81 -4.81 39.81
CA LEU A 194 14.77 -5.77 40.20
C LEU A 194 15.31 -7.18 40.48
N ARG A 195 16.50 -7.51 39.97
CA ARG A 195 17.20 -8.78 40.25
C ARG A 195 17.99 -8.71 41.53
N GLN A 196 18.62 -7.58 41.81
CA GLN A 196 19.46 -7.32 42.98
C GLN A 196 18.66 -7.22 44.30
N ALA A 197 17.36 -6.94 44.25
CA ALA A 197 16.48 -6.96 45.43
C ALA A 197 16.52 -8.32 46.15
N GLN A 198 16.61 -8.31 47.48
CA GLN A 198 16.72 -9.49 48.35
C GLN A 198 15.43 -9.81 49.13
N ASN A 199 14.43 -8.93 49.08
CA ASN A 199 13.14 -9.10 49.74
C ASN A 199 12.03 -8.30 49.03
N TRP A 200 10.78 -8.54 49.43
CA TRP A 200 9.62 -7.84 48.87
C TRP A 200 9.67 -6.32 49.03
N ARG A 201 10.20 -5.81 50.15
CA ARG A 201 10.28 -4.37 50.44
C ARG A 201 11.22 -3.66 49.46
N GLU A 202 12.41 -4.20 49.23
CA GLU A 202 13.36 -3.68 48.24
C GLU A 202 12.80 -3.74 46.81
N LEU A 203 12.11 -4.84 46.46
CA LEU A 203 11.47 -4.98 45.15
C LEU A 203 10.39 -3.90 44.94
N HIS A 204 9.54 -3.66 45.95
CA HIS A 204 8.52 -2.60 45.90
C HIS A 204 9.14 -1.20 45.87
N GLN A 205 10.26 -0.96 46.57
CA GLN A 205 10.98 0.32 46.53
C GLN A 205 11.69 0.58 45.18
N CYS A 206 12.26 -0.44 44.55
CA CYS A 206 12.79 -0.32 43.19
C CYS A 206 11.66 0.03 42.19
N LEU A 207 10.48 -0.59 42.35
CA LEU A 207 9.32 -0.27 41.53
C LEU A 207 8.78 1.15 41.81
N SER A 208 8.63 1.58 43.07
CA SER A 208 8.08 2.89 43.43
C SER A 208 8.90 4.05 42.85
N ARG A 209 10.24 3.99 42.97
CA ARG A 209 11.17 4.97 42.39
C ARG A 209 11.09 5.05 40.87
N ASN A 210 10.75 3.95 40.21
CA ASN A 210 10.53 3.87 38.77
C ASN A 210 9.08 4.20 38.32
N GLY A 211 8.22 4.64 39.25
CA GLY A 211 6.82 5.00 38.98
C GLY A 211 5.90 3.79 38.75
N LEU A 212 6.28 2.63 39.29
CA LEU A 212 5.62 1.34 39.11
C LEU A 212 5.11 0.77 40.45
N ALA A 213 4.13 -0.13 40.37
CA ALA A 213 3.65 -0.90 41.51
C ALA A 213 3.36 -2.37 41.13
N LEU A 214 3.50 -3.27 42.11
CA LEU A 214 3.34 -4.72 41.94
C LEU A 214 2.00 -5.19 42.51
N GLN A 215 1.23 -5.93 41.73
CA GLN A 215 -0.11 -6.41 42.11
C GLN A 215 -0.28 -7.91 41.81
N GLU A 216 -0.99 -8.61 42.70
CA GLU A 216 -1.52 -9.95 42.46
C GLU A 216 -2.60 -9.94 41.37
N ARG A 217 -2.57 -10.89 40.43
CA ARG A 217 -3.65 -11.06 39.44
C ARG A 217 -3.85 -12.53 39.09
N GLY A 218 -4.64 -13.22 39.92
CA GLY A 218 -4.76 -14.68 39.88
C GLY A 218 -3.44 -15.33 40.30
N ASN A 219 -3.06 -16.43 39.64
CA ASN A 219 -1.89 -17.23 39.99
C ASN A 219 -0.55 -16.58 39.55
N GLY A 220 -0.38 -15.27 39.72
CA GLY A 220 0.81 -14.54 39.27
C GLY A 220 0.78 -13.04 39.54
N LEU A 221 1.93 -12.42 39.36
CA LEU A 221 2.17 -11.00 39.62
C LEU A 221 2.17 -10.16 38.33
N VAL A 222 1.73 -8.92 38.46
CA VAL A 222 1.61 -7.92 37.40
C VAL A 222 2.23 -6.60 37.91
N VAL A 223 3.17 -6.07 37.14
CA VAL A 223 3.66 -4.70 37.31
C VAL A 223 2.72 -3.76 36.56
N HIS A 224 2.36 -2.64 37.18
CA HIS A 224 1.59 -1.57 36.53
C HIS A 224 2.23 -0.21 36.78
N ASP A 225 1.92 0.76 35.93
CA ASP A 225 2.35 2.16 36.08
C ASP A 225 1.20 3.09 36.45
N GLN A 226 1.52 4.38 36.62
CA GLN A 226 0.58 5.45 36.98
C GLN A 226 -0.53 5.69 35.93
N GLU A 227 -0.35 5.25 34.67
CA GLU A 227 -1.39 5.29 33.63
C GLU A 227 -2.25 4.01 33.59
N GLY A 228 -2.01 3.06 34.51
CA GLY A 228 -2.72 1.78 34.56
C GLY A 228 -2.30 0.79 33.48
N ARG A 229 -1.14 0.99 32.83
CA ARG A 229 -0.62 0.05 31.83
C ARG A 229 0.00 -1.14 32.54
N THR A 230 -0.49 -2.35 32.25
CA THR A 230 -0.14 -3.58 32.99
C THR A 230 0.77 -4.53 32.21
N VAL A 231 1.85 -4.99 32.82
CA VAL A 231 2.79 -6.01 32.29
C VAL A 231 2.90 -7.17 33.28
N LYS A 232 2.76 -8.42 32.80
CA LYS A 232 2.95 -9.60 33.66
C LYS A 232 4.42 -9.70 34.09
N ALA A 233 4.69 -9.84 35.38
CA ALA A 233 6.06 -9.85 35.92
C ALA A 233 6.91 -10.98 35.28
N SER A 234 6.32 -12.17 35.11
CA SER A 234 6.96 -13.31 34.43
C SER A 234 7.21 -13.13 32.91
N SER A 235 6.85 -11.98 32.33
CA SER A 235 7.17 -11.61 30.94
C SER A 235 8.32 -10.60 30.87
N ILE A 236 8.60 -9.87 31.96
CA ILE A 236 9.82 -9.09 32.14
C ILE A 236 11.00 -10.05 32.15
N ALA A 237 11.00 -11.01 33.09
CA ALA A 237 11.93 -12.14 33.13
C ALA A 237 11.34 -13.31 33.95
N ARG A 238 11.94 -14.52 33.87
CA ARG A 238 11.36 -15.78 34.42
C ARG A 238 11.57 -15.93 35.93
N ASP A 239 12.71 -15.44 36.40
CA ASP A 239 13.08 -15.15 37.78
C ASP A 239 12.06 -14.24 38.49
N LEU A 240 11.48 -13.25 37.78
CA LEU A 240 10.42 -12.35 38.26
C LEU A 240 9.00 -12.96 38.20
N SER A 241 8.86 -14.29 38.26
CA SER A 241 7.55 -14.96 38.34
C SER A 241 7.15 -15.22 39.80
N LYS A 242 5.84 -15.20 40.11
CA LYS A 242 5.35 -15.31 41.51
C LYS A 242 6.01 -16.46 42.28
N ALA A 243 5.97 -17.69 41.77
CA ALA A 243 6.58 -18.84 42.42
C ALA A 243 8.12 -18.79 42.56
N GLN A 244 8.83 -18.03 41.73
CA GLN A 244 10.29 -17.85 41.85
C GLN A 244 10.63 -16.75 42.86
N LEU A 245 9.87 -15.65 42.87
CA LEU A 245 9.99 -14.61 43.87
C LEU A 245 9.55 -15.10 45.26
N GLU A 246 8.49 -15.90 45.36
CA GLU A 246 8.07 -16.53 46.62
C GLU A 246 9.09 -17.56 47.13
N LYS A 247 9.81 -18.25 46.23
CA LYS A 247 10.94 -19.11 46.60
C LYS A 247 12.15 -18.31 47.11
N ARG A 248 12.35 -17.06 46.65
CA ARG A 248 13.44 -16.18 47.10
C ARG A 248 13.11 -15.41 48.39
N PHE A 249 11.89 -14.89 48.50
CA PHE A 249 11.52 -13.85 49.47
C PHE A 249 10.43 -14.30 50.46
N GLY A 250 9.94 -15.54 50.37
CA GLY A 250 8.77 -16.00 51.12
C GLY A 250 7.44 -15.54 50.52
N ARG A 251 6.33 -15.80 51.21
CA ARG A 251 4.96 -15.49 50.74
C ARG A 251 4.83 -14.04 50.29
N PHE A 252 4.06 -13.77 49.24
CA PHE A 252 3.89 -12.41 48.72
C PHE A 252 3.33 -11.44 49.77
N GLU A 253 4.07 -10.37 50.03
CA GLU A 253 3.62 -9.23 50.85
C GLU A 253 3.19 -8.07 49.94
N ALA A 254 1.95 -7.60 50.10
CA ALA A 254 1.43 -6.44 49.38
C ALA A 254 1.95 -5.12 50.00
N ILE A 255 2.08 -4.08 49.17
CA ILE A 255 2.54 -2.74 49.60
C ILE A 255 1.67 -2.22 50.74
N ASP A 256 0.34 -2.36 50.66
CA ASP A 256 -0.59 -1.91 51.71
C ASP A 256 -0.37 -2.62 53.06
N ALA A 257 -0.02 -3.91 53.04
CA ALA A 257 0.28 -4.68 54.25
C ALA A 257 1.59 -4.20 54.90
N GLN A 258 2.62 -3.95 54.09
CA GLN A 258 3.89 -3.40 54.60
C GLN A 258 3.76 -1.93 55.05
N LEU A 259 2.90 -1.12 54.41
CA LEU A 259 2.59 0.24 54.86
C LEU A 259 1.78 0.24 56.17
N GLN A 260 0.87 -0.71 56.37
CA GLN A 260 0.17 -0.88 57.66
C GLN A 260 1.12 -1.35 58.76
N ALA A 261 1.95 -2.38 58.50
CA ALA A 261 2.93 -2.88 59.46
C ALA A 261 3.98 -1.82 59.85
N SER A 262 4.47 -1.02 58.90
CA SER A 262 5.43 0.06 59.20
C SER A 262 4.79 1.28 59.88
N ARG A 263 3.54 1.64 59.56
CA ARG A 263 2.78 2.67 60.30
C ARG A 263 2.60 2.32 61.78
N ALA A 264 2.47 1.03 62.12
CA ALA A 264 2.38 0.57 63.50
C ALA A 264 3.71 0.69 64.29
N GLN A 265 4.86 0.93 63.64
CA GLN A 265 6.17 0.93 64.29
C GLN A 265 6.93 2.28 64.27
N LYS A 266 6.52 3.28 63.48
CA LYS A 266 7.12 4.63 63.58
C LYS A 266 6.23 5.76 63.05
N SER A 267 5.80 6.63 63.95
CA SER A 267 5.15 7.91 63.68
C SER A 267 6.17 8.98 63.25
N GLN A 268 6.75 8.83 62.05
CA GLN A 268 7.54 9.88 61.41
C GLN A 268 7.10 10.10 59.96
N VAL A 269 7.14 11.36 59.53
CA VAL A 269 6.58 11.82 58.25
C VAL A 269 7.27 11.15 57.08
N GLN A 270 6.54 10.29 56.36
CA GLN A 270 7.00 9.74 55.09
C GLN A 270 7.04 10.85 54.03
N LYS A 271 8.22 11.46 53.90
CA LYS A 271 8.65 12.24 52.74
C LYS A 271 8.35 11.43 51.49
N VAL A 272 7.50 11.96 50.60
CA VAL A 272 7.10 11.28 49.35
C VAL A 272 8.37 10.86 48.60
N GLU A 273 8.56 9.55 48.39
CA GLU A 273 9.69 9.05 47.62
C GLU A 273 9.62 9.69 46.22
N LYS A 274 10.68 10.42 45.86
CA LYS A 274 10.74 11.14 44.59
C LYS A 274 10.85 10.09 43.48
N VAL A 275 9.96 10.16 42.50
CA VAL A 275 10.00 9.26 41.35
C VAL A 275 11.21 9.65 40.50
N ASP A 276 12.28 8.86 40.60
CA ASP A 276 13.57 9.09 39.94
C ASP A 276 13.46 8.93 38.43
N ARG A 277 12.66 7.96 37.97
CA ARG A 277 12.35 7.71 36.57
C ARG A 277 10.89 7.30 36.44
N ALA A 278 10.23 7.62 35.33
CA ALA A 278 8.89 7.15 35.03
C ALA A 278 8.81 6.71 33.58
N TYR A 279 8.10 5.60 33.31
CA TYR A 279 7.88 5.17 31.94
C TYR A 279 7.03 6.19 31.17
N GLN A 280 7.62 6.71 30.09
CA GLN A 280 6.94 7.51 29.09
C GLN A 280 7.06 6.78 27.74
N PRO A 281 5.97 6.59 26.97
CA PRO A 281 6.07 6.11 25.60
C PRO A 281 6.94 7.07 24.78
N ARG A 282 7.97 6.54 24.11
CA ARG A 282 8.90 7.30 23.25
C ARG A 282 9.31 6.47 22.03
N PRO A 283 9.74 7.09 20.92
CA PRO A 283 10.31 6.38 19.77
C PRO A 283 11.47 5.46 20.17
N VAL A 284 11.59 4.32 19.49
CA VAL A 284 12.65 3.32 19.78
C VAL A 284 14.04 3.81 19.35
N LEU A 285 14.13 4.54 18.24
CA LEU A 285 15.32 5.31 17.86
C LEU A 285 15.24 6.70 18.49
N ARG A 286 16.34 7.19 19.09
CA ARG A 286 16.42 8.48 19.77
C ARG A 286 17.41 9.40 19.05
N ASP A 287 16.91 10.21 18.12
CA ASP A 287 17.68 11.28 17.47
C ASP A 287 17.12 12.65 17.83
N SER A 288 17.96 13.68 17.89
CA SER A 288 17.57 15.07 18.21
C SER A 288 16.46 15.66 17.31
N GLY A 289 16.33 15.17 16.07
CA GLY A 289 15.23 15.56 15.16
C GLY A 289 13.91 14.80 15.39
N THR A 290 13.93 13.66 16.08
CA THR A 290 12.72 12.81 16.25
C THR A 290 11.78 13.29 17.35
N ASP A 291 12.29 13.95 18.39
CA ASP A 291 11.45 14.43 19.51
C ASP A 291 10.43 15.49 19.07
N ALA A 292 10.82 16.44 18.22
CA ALA A 292 9.91 17.47 17.70
C ALA A 292 8.77 16.88 16.85
N LEU A 293 9.06 15.86 16.04
CA LEU A 293 8.05 15.09 15.32
C LEU A 293 7.16 14.29 16.28
N TYR A 294 7.72 13.73 17.36
CA TYR A 294 6.96 12.97 18.34
C TYR A 294 5.97 13.84 19.13
N GLN A 295 6.34 15.08 19.49
CA GLN A 295 5.42 16.02 20.12
C GLN A 295 4.25 16.39 19.18
N ARG A 296 4.52 16.60 17.88
CA ARG A 296 3.47 16.79 16.86
C ARG A 296 2.53 15.58 16.78
N TYR A 297 3.07 14.36 16.81
CA TYR A 297 2.28 13.12 16.86
C TYR A 297 1.43 12.99 18.12
N LEU A 298 1.95 13.33 19.31
CA LEU A 298 1.18 13.27 20.56
C LEU A 298 0.00 14.25 20.56
N ALA A 299 0.23 15.49 20.13
CA ALA A 299 -0.82 16.50 19.98
C ALA A 299 -1.89 16.06 18.97
N GLU A 300 -1.47 15.54 17.81
CA GLU A 300 -2.38 15.03 16.78
C GLU A 300 -3.17 13.80 17.26
N GLN A 301 -2.53 12.88 17.99
CA GLN A 301 -3.20 11.72 18.55
C GLN A 301 -4.21 12.13 19.65
N ALA A 302 -3.93 13.19 20.42
CA ALA A 302 -4.90 13.77 21.35
C ALA A 302 -6.14 14.34 20.60
N ARG A 303 -5.94 15.09 19.51
CA ARG A 303 -7.05 15.56 18.64
C ARG A 303 -7.86 14.41 18.05
N ARG A 304 -7.22 13.35 17.56
CA ARG A 304 -7.93 12.15 17.08
C ARG A 304 -8.66 11.41 18.21
N ARG A 305 -8.12 11.37 19.43
CA ARG A 305 -8.80 10.76 20.60
C ARG A 305 -10.07 11.52 21.02
N SER A 306 -10.06 12.86 21.01
CA SER A 306 -11.26 13.67 21.32
C SER A 306 -12.31 13.56 20.22
N ALA A 307 -11.93 13.71 18.94
CA ALA A 307 -12.83 13.52 17.80
C ALA A 307 -13.48 12.14 17.80
N ARG A 308 -12.71 11.06 18.04
CA ARG A 308 -13.24 9.69 18.19
C ARG A 308 -14.26 9.54 19.31
N THR A 309 -14.24 10.41 20.32
CA THR A 309 -15.16 10.36 21.46
C THR A 309 -16.45 11.09 21.13
N GLN A 310 -16.37 12.26 20.51
CA GLN A 310 -17.52 13.00 19.95
C GLN A 310 -18.28 12.15 18.92
N ILE A 311 -17.60 11.57 17.93
CA ILE A 311 -18.22 10.70 16.90
C ILE A 311 -18.87 9.46 17.54
N ARG A 312 -18.27 8.87 18.59
CA ARG A 312 -18.88 7.76 19.34
C ARG A 312 -20.15 8.18 20.09
N GLN A 313 -20.20 9.41 20.63
CA GLN A 313 -21.39 9.96 21.29
C GLN A 313 -22.49 10.24 20.27
N GLU A 314 -22.16 10.94 19.18
CA GLU A 314 -23.08 11.30 18.09
C GLU A 314 -23.72 10.06 17.44
N LEU A 315 -22.93 9.08 17.02
CA LEU A 315 -23.46 7.84 16.44
C LEU A 315 -24.27 7.01 17.45
N ARG A 316 -23.99 7.13 18.76
CA ARG A 316 -24.77 6.48 19.82
C ARG A 316 -26.13 7.15 20.04
N THR A 317 -26.21 8.48 20.04
CA THR A 317 -27.48 9.21 20.17
C THR A 317 -28.34 9.07 18.91
N GLN A 318 -27.74 9.18 17.72
CA GLN A 318 -28.41 8.90 16.44
C GLN A 318 -28.94 7.46 16.39
N LYS A 319 -28.13 6.46 16.79
CA LYS A 319 -28.57 5.07 16.90
C LYS A 319 -29.74 4.91 17.86
N HIS A 320 -29.66 5.50 19.05
CA HIS A 320 -30.74 5.41 20.04
C HIS A 320 -32.04 6.01 19.49
N SER A 321 -31.99 7.23 18.93
CA SER A 321 -33.14 7.91 18.35
C SER A 321 -33.80 7.08 17.23
N LEU A 322 -33.04 6.66 16.21
CA LEU A 322 -33.57 5.92 15.07
C LEU A 322 -34.15 4.54 15.47
N VAL A 323 -33.51 3.83 16.40
CA VAL A 323 -34.02 2.54 16.92
C VAL A 323 -35.31 2.76 17.72
N SER A 324 -35.39 3.81 18.54
CA SER A 324 -36.59 4.16 19.30
C SER A 324 -37.74 4.60 18.39
N GLN A 325 -37.47 5.39 17.34
CA GLN A 325 -38.46 5.75 16.32
C GLN A 325 -39.00 4.51 15.59
N ALA A 326 -38.14 3.62 15.08
CA ALA A 326 -38.58 2.41 14.39
C ALA A 326 -39.39 1.48 15.31
N LYS A 327 -39.00 1.34 16.59
CA LYS A 327 -39.80 0.64 17.61
C LYS A 327 -41.15 1.31 17.88
N ALA A 328 -41.21 2.64 17.92
CA ALA A 328 -42.46 3.39 18.09
C ALA A 328 -43.41 3.18 16.89
N ARG A 329 -42.91 3.31 15.65
CA ARG A 329 -43.68 3.02 14.43
C ARG A 329 -44.24 1.59 14.45
N ALA A 330 -43.43 0.61 14.85
CA ALA A 330 -43.89 -0.78 14.98
C ALA A 330 -44.89 -0.99 16.13
N ARG A 331 -44.76 -0.26 17.25
CA ARG A 331 -45.76 -0.27 18.34
C ARG A 331 -47.11 0.28 17.85
N ILE A 332 -47.10 1.41 17.14
CA ILE A 332 -48.31 2.02 16.57
C ILE A 332 -48.97 1.08 15.55
N LYS A 333 -48.20 0.54 14.58
CA LYS A 333 -48.72 -0.46 13.61
C LYS A 333 -49.36 -1.67 14.32
N ARG A 334 -48.74 -2.18 15.40
CA ARG A 334 -49.29 -3.31 16.18
C ARG A 334 -50.49 -2.93 17.07
N GLY A 335 -50.64 -1.66 17.43
CA GLY A 335 -51.87 -1.12 18.03
C GLY A 335 -53.02 -1.11 17.03
N LEU A 336 -52.81 -0.51 15.86
CA LEU A 336 -53.84 -0.49 14.80
C LEU A 336 -54.32 -1.91 14.39
N ILE A 337 -53.40 -2.88 14.28
CA ILE A 337 -53.73 -4.29 13.99
C ILE A 337 -54.55 -4.96 15.12
N ARG A 338 -54.49 -4.45 16.35
CA ARG A 338 -55.33 -4.92 17.47
C ARG A 338 -56.76 -4.43 17.30
N GLU A 339 -56.95 -3.13 17.04
CA GLU A 339 -58.26 -2.48 16.98
C GLU A 339 -59.05 -2.79 15.69
N LEU A 340 -58.38 -3.16 14.59
CA LEU A 340 -59.05 -3.56 13.34
C LEU A 340 -60.09 -4.68 13.56
N ALA A 341 -61.31 -4.50 13.04
CA ALA A 341 -62.33 -5.54 13.04
C ALA A 341 -62.08 -6.55 11.90
N CYS A 342 -61.23 -7.56 12.15
CA CYS A 342 -60.96 -8.64 11.20
C CYS A 342 -60.61 -9.97 11.90
N ASP A 343 -60.73 -11.08 11.17
CA ASP A 343 -60.55 -12.43 11.70
C ASP A 343 -59.13 -12.71 12.26
N ARG A 344 -59.06 -13.65 13.19
CA ARG A 344 -57.84 -14.16 13.85
C ARG A 344 -56.75 -14.60 12.86
N PHE A 345 -57.09 -15.21 11.72
CA PHE A 345 -56.12 -15.56 10.69
C PHE A 345 -55.51 -14.31 10.04
N MET A 346 -56.35 -13.33 9.70
CA MET A 346 -55.91 -12.06 9.10
C MET A 346 -55.05 -11.25 10.07
N LYS A 347 -55.46 -11.12 11.34
CA LYS A 347 -54.63 -10.48 12.39
C LYS A 347 -53.28 -11.17 12.54
N ARG A 348 -53.21 -12.51 12.51
CA ARG A 348 -51.95 -13.26 12.57
C ARG A 348 -51.02 -12.93 11.39
N MET A 349 -51.56 -12.79 10.18
CA MET A 349 -50.76 -12.41 9.00
C MET A 349 -50.26 -10.96 9.08
N LEU A 350 -51.12 -10.02 9.47
CA LEU A 350 -50.76 -8.61 9.66
C LEU A 350 -49.65 -8.45 10.73
N TYR A 351 -49.72 -9.18 11.85
CA TYR A 351 -48.63 -9.20 12.84
C TYR A 351 -47.33 -9.80 12.29
N ARG A 352 -47.38 -10.84 11.44
CA ARG A 352 -46.20 -11.40 10.77
C ARG A 352 -45.56 -10.39 9.82
N GLN A 353 -46.35 -9.67 9.04
CA GLN A 353 -45.89 -8.62 8.11
C GLN A 353 -45.28 -7.43 8.86
N ALA A 354 -45.94 -6.92 9.90
CA ALA A 354 -45.41 -5.84 10.75
C ALA A 354 -44.10 -6.25 11.46
N GLY A 355 -43.98 -7.52 11.86
CA GLY A 355 -42.75 -8.08 12.42
C GLY A 355 -41.63 -8.27 11.39
N ALA A 356 -41.96 -8.54 10.12
CA ALA A 356 -40.99 -8.58 9.02
C ALA A 356 -40.45 -7.18 8.70
N ALA A 357 -41.35 -6.21 8.49
CA ALA A 357 -40.98 -4.82 8.22
C ALA A 357 -40.11 -4.20 9.34
N LEU A 358 -40.36 -4.53 10.61
CA LEU A 358 -39.50 -4.09 11.72
C LEU A 358 -38.09 -4.71 11.66
N ARG A 359 -37.93 -5.95 11.20
CA ARG A 359 -36.60 -6.57 11.03
C ARG A 359 -35.83 -5.91 9.88
N GLU A 360 -36.51 -5.59 8.79
CA GLU A 360 -35.96 -4.90 7.63
C GLU A 360 -35.57 -3.43 7.95
N ASP A 361 -36.42 -2.70 8.67
CA ASP A 361 -36.11 -1.39 9.28
C ASP A 361 -34.81 -1.48 10.10
N MET A 362 -34.67 -2.51 10.96
CA MET A 362 -33.49 -2.68 11.82
C MET A 362 -32.24 -3.13 11.04
N GLN A 363 -32.39 -3.95 10.00
CA GLN A 363 -31.29 -4.40 9.15
C GLN A 363 -30.73 -3.24 8.30
N SER A 364 -31.60 -2.47 7.65
CA SER A 364 -31.22 -1.29 6.87
C SER A 364 -30.61 -0.18 7.75
N LEU A 365 -31.17 0.06 8.94
CA LEU A 365 -30.60 0.92 9.97
C LEU A 365 -29.19 0.46 10.40
N HIS A 366 -28.99 -0.85 10.61
CA HIS A 366 -27.67 -1.40 10.93
C HIS A 366 -26.68 -1.40 9.75
N ALA A 367 -27.16 -1.44 8.50
CA ALA A 367 -26.32 -1.26 7.32
C ALA A 367 -25.85 0.20 7.20
N ARG A 368 -26.78 1.17 7.27
CA ARG A 368 -26.48 2.60 7.26
C ARG A 368 -25.55 3.01 8.41
N GLN A 369 -25.74 2.45 9.61
CA GLN A 369 -24.84 2.70 10.75
C GLN A 369 -23.44 2.11 10.57
N ARG A 370 -23.28 0.98 9.85
CA ARG A 370 -21.94 0.47 9.53
C ARG A 370 -21.23 1.38 8.52
N ALA A 371 -21.95 1.85 7.49
CA ALA A 371 -21.40 2.81 6.52
C ALA A 371 -20.98 4.13 7.17
N ALA A 372 -21.89 4.81 7.89
CA ALA A 372 -21.60 6.07 8.57
C ALA A 372 -20.54 5.95 9.69
N HIS A 373 -20.38 4.77 10.28
CA HIS A 373 -19.29 4.49 11.20
C HIS A 373 -17.95 4.37 10.46
N GLU A 374 -17.87 3.60 9.38
CA GLU A 374 -16.64 3.47 8.58
C GLU A 374 -16.19 4.84 8.03
N GLU A 375 -17.13 5.59 7.44
CA GLU A 375 -16.96 6.95 6.93
C GLU A 375 -16.42 7.90 8.01
N LYS A 376 -17.13 8.12 9.11
CA LYS A 376 -16.71 9.07 10.15
C LYS A 376 -15.45 8.64 10.91
N PHE A 377 -15.19 7.34 11.08
CA PHE A 377 -13.97 6.87 11.74
C PHE A 377 -12.74 6.73 10.83
N SER A 378 -12.88 6.92 9.52
CA SER A 378 -11.75 6.91 8.58
C SER A 378 -10.72 7.99 8.93
N HIS A 379 -11.13 9.27 8.91
CA HIS A 379 -10.30 10.41 9.28
C HIS A 379 -9.95 10.43 10.78
N ALA A 380 -10.89 9.99 11.63
CA ALA A 380 -10.66 9.86 13.07
C ALA A 380 -9.93 8.56 13.46
N ARG A 381 -9.20 7.90 12.55
CA ARG A 381 -8.43 6.68 12.85
C ARG A 381 -7.25 6.99 13.75
N SER A 382 -7.12 6.26 14.86
CA SER A 382 -5.88 6.27 15.64
C SER A 382 -4.78 5.56 14.86
N LEU A 383 -3.69 6.26 14.61
CA LEU A 383 -2.48 5.72 14.01
C LEU A 383 -1.50 5.27 15.10
N SER A 384 -0.59 4.36 14.77
CA SER A 384 0.68 4.23 15.49
C SER A 384 1.67 5.30 15.03
N TRP A 385 2.83 5.40 15.68
CA TRP A 385 3.86 6.37 15.31
C TRP A 385 4.37 6.16 13.88
N PHE A 386 4.69 4.92 13.46
CA PHE A 386 5.05 4.64 12.07
C PHE A 386 3.91 4.83 11.06
N ASP A 387 2.66 4.54 11.42
CA ASP A 387 1.53 4.82 10.52
C ASP A 387 1.34 6.34 10.32
N TRP A 388 1.56 7.13 11.37
CA TRP A 388 1.49 8.59 11.31
C TRP A 388 2.64 9.20 10.51
N LEU A 389 3.87 8.72 10.72
CA LEU A 389 5.02 9.13 9.90
C LEU A 389 4.79 8.81 8.41
N ALA A 390 4.18 7.67 8.08
CA ALA A 390 3.84 7.33 6.70
C ALA A 390 2.73 8.23 6.11
N GLU A 391 1.70 8.57 6.89
CA GLU A 391 0.67 9.55 6.49
C GLU A 391 1.28 10.94 6.25
N ARG A 392 2.19 11.39 7.14
CA ARG A 392 2.92 12.66 6.99
C ARG A 392 3.85 12.66 5.78
N ALA A 393 4.61 11.59 5.56
CA ALA A 393 5.48 11.45 4.40
C ALA A 393 4.68 11.43 3.07
N ALA A 394 3.47 10.84 3.06
CA ALA A 394 2.57 10.90 1.90
C ALA A 394 2.08 12.34 1.59
N MET A 395 2.03 13.21 2.61
CA MET A 395 1.74 14.65 2.48
C MET A 395 2.99 15.50 2.15
N GLY A 396 4.15 14.89 1.85
CA GLY A 396 5.39 15.59 1.52
C GLY A 396 6.24 16.02 2.73
N ASP A 397 5.96 15.52 3.94
CA ASP A 397 6.75 15.83 5.13
C ASP A 397 8.12 15.11 5.07
N ALA A 398 9.12 15.82 4.53
CA ALA A 398 10.49 15.33 4.35
C ALA A 398 11.15 14.85 5.66
N GLN A 399 10.84 15.51 6.79
CA GLN A 399 11.35 15.11 8.11
C GLN A 399 10.76 13.76 8.53
N ALA A 400 9.47 13.55 8.31
CA ALA A 400 8.82 12.27 8.58
C ALA A 400 9.34 11.14 7.66
N LEU A 401 9.57 11.43 6.37
CA LEU A 401 10.14 10.48 5.42
C LEU A 401 11.58 10.08 5.81
N ALA A 402 12.42 11.04 6.19
CA ALA A 402 13.77 10.77 6.68
C ALA A 402 13.75 9.94 7.97
N ALA A 403 12.84 10.21 8.90
CA ALA A 403 12.69 9.44 10.14
C ALA A 403 12.28 7.98 9.90
N LEU A 404 11.52 7.69 8.83
CA LEU A 404 11.25 6.32 8.40
C LEU A 404 12.48 5.67 7.76
N ARG A 405 13.10 6.34 6.78
CA ARG A 405 14.24 5.79 6.01
C ARG A 405 15.49 5.50 6.86
N ARG A 406 15.70 6.22 7.97
CA ARG A 406 16.76 5.89 8.97
C ARG A 406 16.67 4.46 9.53
N ARG A 407 15.48 3.83 9.48
CA ARG A 407 15.27 2.44 9.92
C ARG A 407 15.56 1.43 8.82
N GLN A 408 15.58 1.85 7.55
CA GLN A 408 15.68 0.94 6.42
C GLN A 408 17.04 0.25 6.42
N ARG A 409 17.04 -1.05 6.72
CA ARG A 409 18.18 -1.93 6.43
C ARG A 409 18.36 -1.97 4.93
N THR A 410 19.60 -1.88 4.47
CA THR A 410 19.97 -1.97 3.05
C THR A 410 19.27 -3.18 2.41
N ALA A 411 18.42 -2.93 1.42
CA ALA A 411 17.82 -3.99 0.63
C ALA A 411 18.93 -4.75 -0.11
N LEU A 412 18.90 -6.08 -0.07
CA LEU A 412 19.95 -6.89 -0.69
C LEU A 412 19.74 -7.00 -2.21
N ARG A 413 20.86 -7.17 -2.92
CA ARG A 413 21.06 -6.98 -4.37
C ARG A 413 20.31 -7.99 -5.27
N ARG A 414 18.97 -8.01 -5.26
CA ARG A 414 18.16 -9.07 -5.89
C ARG A 414 16.85 -8.65 -6.60
N ALA A 415 16.58 -7.36 -6.81
CA ALA A 415 15.42 -6.93 -7.61
C ALA A 415 15.76 -6.01 -8.81
N ASN A 416 14.95 -6.03 -9.87
CA ASN A 416 15.06 -5.08 -10.99
C ASN A 416 14.95 -3.62 -10.51
N ALA A 417 16.03 -2.85 -10.66
CA ALA A 417 16.13 -1.50 -10.08
C ALA A 417 17.14 -0.58 -10.78
N LEU A 418 16.90 0.72 -10.62
CA LEU A 418 17.84 1.80 -10.95
C LEU A 418 18.46 2.35 -9.66
N LEU A 419 19.78 2.47 -9.65
CA LEU A 419 20.61 2.95 -8.54
C LEU A 419 21.43 4.17 -8.98
N ALA A 420 21.94 4.95 -8.01
CA ALA A 420 23.09 5.81 -8.27
C ALA A 420 24.34 4.95 -8.58
N ALA A 421 25.17 5.39 -9.53
CA ALA A 421 26.49 4.80 -9.76
C ALA A 421 27.38 4.88 -8.50
N GLN A 422 28.29 3.92 -8.35
CA GLN A 422 29.30 3.97 -7.28
C GLN A 422 30.63 4.42 -7.86
N GLU A 423 31.05 5.65 -7.59
CA GLU A 423 32.45 6.04 -7.83
C GLU A 423 33.36 5.17 -6.94
N GLU A 424 34.28 4.42 -7.57
CA GLU A 424 35.24 3.57 -6.86
C GLU A 424 36.31 4.41 -6.14
N ILE A 425 35.95 4.97 -4.99
CA ILE A 425 36.93 5.46 -4.03
C ILE A 425 37.66 4.24 -3.48
N GLY A 426 38.95 4.13 -3.84
CA GLY A 426 39.80 2.99 -3.51
C GLY A 426 39.94 2.70 -2.02
N GLN A 427 40.40 1.48 -1.71
CA GLN A 427 40.49 0.95 -0.35
C GLN A 427 41.36 1.82 0.57
N GLY A 428 40.72 2.57 1.47
CA GLY A 428 41.36 3.49 2.41
C GLY A 428 40.65 3.51 3.77
N ARG A 429 41.40 3.78 4.84
CA ARG A 429 40.91 3.73 6.24
C ARG A 429 39.80 4.76 6.50
N ALA A 430 38.90 4.41 7.43
CA ALA A 430 37.90 5.35 7.92
C ALA A 430 38.56 6.41 8.84
N GLU A 431 38.53 7.67 8.42
CA GLU A 431 38.88 8.82 9.26
C GLU A 431 37.64 9.65 9.60
N HIS A 432 37.59 10.19 10.82
CA HIS A 432 36.46 10.99 11.32
C HIS A 432 36.56 12.45 10.83
N GLY A 433 36.29 12.66 9.55
CA GLY A 433 36.09 14.01 8.99
C GLY A 433 34.80 14.65 9.53
N LYS A 434 34.93 15.69 10.36
CA LYS A 434 33.83 16.61 10.66
C LYS A 434 33.74 17.64 9.55
N ASP A 435 32.80 17.47 8.62
CA ASP A 435 32.26 18.60 7.88
C ASP A 435 30.74 18.51 7.75
N LYS A 436 30.11 19.67 7.59
CA LYS A 436 28.65 19.83 7.60
C LYS A 436 28.10 20.00 6.18
N ASP A 437 26.78 20.06 6.10
CA ASP A 437 26.03 20.54 4.92
C ASP A 437 26.13 19.65 3.68
N GLY A 438 26.37 18.35 3.89
CA GLY A 438 25.91 17.30 2.99
C GLY A 438 24.38 17.35 2.87
N VAL A 439 23.88 18.06 1.85
CA VAL A 439 22.45 18.26 1.60
C VAL A 439 21.77 16.91 1.34
N SER A 440 21.15 16.33 2.36
CA SER A 440 20.32 15.16 2.18
C SER A 440 19.15 15.49 1.23
N HIS A 441 19.13 14.89 0.04
CA HIS A 441 18.14 15.10 -1.02
C HIS A 441 16.79 14.44 -0.68
N ALA A 442 16.24 14.81 0.48
CA ALA A 442 15.06 14.23 1.08
C ALA A 442 13.78 14.93 0.59
N GLY A 443 13.32 14.54 -0.60
CA GLY A 443 11.94 14.81 -1.04
C GLY A 443 11.71 16.17 -1.71
N THR A 444 12.31 16.37 -2.89
CA THR A 444 11.64 17.16 -3.93
C THR A 444 10.58 16.29 -4.60
N GLY A 445 9.37 16.84 -4.78
CA GLY A 445 8.32 16.21 -5.59
C GLY A 445 8.77 16.05 -7.04
N ILE A 446 8.23 15.04 -7.72
CA ILE A 446 8.45 14.81 -9.15
C ILE A 446 7.15 15.22 -9.84
N ASP A 447 7.19 16.41 -10.45
CA ASP A 447 6.02 17.15 -10.90
C ASP A 447 5.19 16.31 -11.88
N GLY A 448 3.89 16.20 -11.58
CA GLY A 448 2.96 15.30 -12.27
C GLY A 448 2.74 13.93 -11.58
N VAL A 449 3.72 13.37 -10.87
CA VAL A 449 3.62 12.00 -10.30
C VAL A 449 3.16 12.02 -8.85
N ARG A 450 1.95 11.50 -8.58
CA ARG A 450 1.40 11.40 -7.22
C ARG A 450 1.88 10.14 -6.48
N VAL A 451 2.15 10.28 -5.18
CA VAL A 451 2.43 9.15 -4.28
C VAL A 451 1.11 8.44 -3.94
N ASP A 452 1.06 7.12 -4.16
CA ASP A 452 -0.09 6.25 -3.87
C ASP A 452 -0.09 5.78 -2.40
N SER A 453 1.09 5.42 -1.85
CA SER A 453 1.30 5.42 -0.38
C SER A 453 2.78 5.43 0.00
N VAL A 454 3.05 5.65 1.29
CA VAL A 454 4.34 5.37 1.91
C VAL A 454 4.26 4.09 2.77
N THR A 455 5.34 3.32 2.86
CA THR A 455 5.43 2.12 3.72
C THR A 455 5.97 2.46 5.12
N LYS A 456 6.01 1.47 6.03
CA LYS A 456 6.56 1.64 7.39
C LYS A 456 8.09 1.68 7.46
N GLN A 457 8.78 1.55 6.33
CA GLN A 457 10.23 1.76 6.20
C GLN A 457 10.58 3.02 5.40
N GLY A 458 9.58 3.77 4.90
CA GLY A 458 9.81 5.00 4.13
C GLY A 458 9.97 4.78 2.62
N THR A 459 9.57 3.61 2.11
CA THR A 459 9.47 3.38 0.67
C THR A 459 8.25 4.13 0.14
N LEU A 460 8.44 5.06 -0.80
CA LEU A 460 7.35 5.72 -1.51
C LEU A 460 6.90 4.79 -2.64
N ILE A 461 5.58 4.63 -2.82
CA ILE A 461 5.01 3.83 -3.90
C ILE A 461 4.23 4.78 -4.81
N TYR A 462 4.60 4.80 -6.09
CA TYR A 462 3.94 5.56 -7.15
C TYR A 462 3.23 4.59 -8.09
N THR A 463 2.10 5.00 -8.66
CA THR A 463 1.29 4.17 -9.57
C THR A 463 0.97 4.93 -10.84
N HIS A 464 1.23 4.32 -12.00
CA HIS A 464 1.04 4.93 -13.32
C HIS A 464 0.16 4.06 -14.23
N GLY A 465 -0.64 4.68 -15.09
CA GLY A 465 -1.45 3.99 -16.10
C GLY A 465 -2.95 3.84 -15.77
N CYS A 466 -3.73 3.54 -16.82
CA CYS A 466 -5.19 3.42 -16.77
C CYS A 466 -5.66 2.09 -16.16
N ALA A 467 -6.97 1.97 -15.93
CA ALA A 467 -7.60 0.89 -15.14
C ALA A 467 -7.33 -0.56 -15.60
N GLN A 468 -6.83 -0.79 -16.82
CA GLN A 468 -6.53 -2.11 -17.38
C GLN A 468 -5.05 -2.55 -17.18
N GLY A 469 -4.20 -1.73 -16.59
CA GLY A 469 -2.81 -2.08 -16.29
C GLY A 469 -2.06 -0.94 -15.64
N LYS A 470 -1.94 -0.99 -14.30
CA LYS A 470 -1.30 0.02 -13.47
C LYS A 470 0.13 -0.44 -13.11
N SER A 471 1.13 0.25 -13.62
CA SER A 471 2.55 0.04 -13.28
C SER A 471 2.85 0.62 -11.88
N ALA A 472 3.68 -0.06 -11.10
CA ALA A 472 4.10 0.40 -9.76
C ALA A 472 5.62 0.62 -9.68
N ILE A 473 6.03 1.76 -9.15
CA ILE A 473 7.43 2.14 -8.93
C ILE A 473 7.65 2.32 -7.42
N ARG A 474 8.69 1.72 -6.85
CA ARG A 474 9.07 1.87 -5.44
C ARG A 474 10.32 2.73 -5.31
N ASP A 475 10.28 3.76 -4.48
CA ASP A 475 11.43 4.57 -4.11
C ASP A 475 11.81 4.33 -2.65
N SER A 476 12.89 3.60 -2.41
CA SER A 476 13.44 3.37 -1.07
C SER A 476 14.10 4.62 -0.48
N GLY A 477 14.74 5.45 -1.32
CA GLY A 477 15.77 6.39 -0.89
C GLY A 477 16.91 6.45 -1.89
N ASN A 478 17.67 5.36 -1.96
CA ASN A 478 18.86 5.16 -2.79
C ASN A 478 18.62 4.30 -4.04
N ARG A 479 17.41 3.73 -4.19
CA ARG A 479 17.05 2.74 -5.21
C ARG A 479 15.62 3.00 -5.70
N LEU A 480 15.42 2.92 -7.01
CA LEU A 480 14.11 2.89 -7.64
C LEU A 480 13.85 1.46 -8.15
N GLU A 481 13.01 0.72 -7.44
CA GLU A 481 12.64 -0.66 -7.80
C GLU A 481 11.41 -0.68 -8.70
N VAL A 482 11.42 -1.58 -9.67
CA VAL A 482 10.47 -1.61 -10.78
C VAL A 482 9.93 -3.03 -10.95
N SER A 483 8.60 -3.17 -11.09
CA SER A 483 7.98 -4.48 -11.36
C SER A 483 8.41 -5.04 -12.72
N GLU A 484 8.70 -6.34 -12.82
CA GLU A 484 9.05 -7.04 -14.08
C GLU A 484 8.08 -6.74 -15.23
N ALA A 485 6.77 -6.74 -14.92
CA ALA A 485 5.67 -6.45 -15.83
C ALA A 485 5.35 -4.94 -15.98
N ILE A 486 6.33 -4.05 -15.75
CA ILE A 486 6.15 -2.61 -16.01
C ILE A 486 5.86 -2.37 -17.50
N ARG A 487 4.87 -1.53 -17.77
CA ARG A 487 4.60 -1.00 -19.12
C ARG A 487 5.66 0.03 -19.49
N GLN A 488 5.90 0.22 -20.80
CA GLN A 488 6.87 1.20 -21.30
C GLN A 488 6.63 2.61 -20.71
N ASP A 489 5.38 3.09 -20.66
CA ASP A 489 5.03 4.38 -20.06
C ASP A 489 5.41 4.51 -18.57
N GLY A 490 5.43 3.40 -17.83
CA GLY A 490 5.91 3.38 -16.45
C GLY A 490 7.44 3.35 -16.35
N LEU A 491 8.12 2.76 -17.34
CA LEU A 491 9.58 2.68 -17.39
C LEU A 491 10.19 4.03 -17.79
N GLU A 492 9.55 4.75 -18.71
CA GLU A 492 9.87 6.14 -19.08
C GLU A 492 9.81 7.06 -17.84
N VAL A 493 8.73 6.96 -17.05
CA VAL A 493 8.60 7.68 -15.77
C VAL A 493 9.68 7.25 -14.77
N ALA A 494 9.96 5.95 -14.61
CA ALA A 494 11.00 5.48 -13.69
C ALA A 494 12.40 5.98 -14.06
N LEU A 495 12.72 6.08 -15.36
CA LEU A 495 13.97 6.67 -15.86
C LEU A 495 14.05 8.18 -15.58
N ALA A 496 12.99 8.94 -15.88
CA ALA A 496 12.93 10.36 -15.56
C ALA A 496 13.08 10.63 -14.04
N MET A 497 12.47 9.78 -13.21
CA MET A 497 12.64 9.82 -11.75
C MET A 497 14.08 9.51 -11.31
N ALA A 498 14.76 8.56 -11.97
CA ALA A 498 16.15 8.23 -11.69
C ALA A 498 17.07 9.41 -12.04
N VAL A 499 16.92 10.01 -13.22
CA VAL A 499 17.75 11.14 -13.67
C VAL A 499 17.58 12.37 -12.77
N LYS A 500 16.34 12.72 -12.37
CA LYS A 500 16.08 13.86 -11.45
C LYS A 500 16.71 13.67 -10.05
N ARG A 501 17.12 12.45 -9.69
CA ARG A 501 17.51 12.09 -8.31
C ARG A 501 18.95 11.60 -8.14
N PHE A 502 19.42 10.77 -9.06
CA PHE A 502 20.77 10.21 -9.07
C PHE A 502 21.67 10.92 -10.09
N GLY A 503 21.13 11.85 -10.87
CA GLY A 503 21.83 12.55 -11.94
C GLY A 503 22.02 11.67 -13.17
N ARG A 504 23.09 11.95 -13.93
CA ARG A 504 23.38 11.29 -15.21
C ARG A 504 24.05 9.91 -15.08
N SER A 505 24.49 9.50 -13.89
CA SER A 505 25.23 8.25 -13.69
C SER A 505 24.38 7.23 -12.93
N ILE A 506 23.85 6.24 -13.63
CA ILE A 506 22.85 5.29 -13.11
C ILE A 506 23.38 3.86 -13.26
N ALA A 507 23.30 3.06 -12.21
CA ALA A 507 23.59 1.62 -12.27
C ALA A 507 22.30 0.81 -12.42
N ILE A 508 22.31 -0.24 -13.27
CA ILE A 508 21.16 -1.12 -13.51
C ILE A 508 21.38 -2.50 -12.88
N GLU A 509 20.72 -2.76 -11.75
CA GLU A 509 20.54 -4.12 -11.23
C GLU A 509 19.30 -4.75 -11.88
N GLY A 510 19.43 -5.97 -12.40
CA GLY A 510 18.29 -6.70 -12.96
C GLY A 510 18.64 -7.74 -14.02
N ASP A 511 17.61 -8.37 -14.55
CA ASP A 511 17.70 -9.35 -15.63
C ASP A 511 18.11 -8.70 -16.99
N ALA A 512 18.52 -9.54 -17.94
CA ALA A 512 19.03 -9.07 -19.24
C ALA A 512 17.96 -8.34 -20.07
N ALA A 513 16.71 -8.81 -20.06
CA ALA A 513 15.61 -8.20 -20.81
C ALA A 513 15.20 -6.87 -20.17
N PHE A 514 15.21 -6.76 -18.84
CA PHE A 514 15.02 -5.48 -18.14
C PHE A 514 16.10 -4.47 -18.53
N ARG A 515 17.38 -4.88 -18.55
CA ARG A 515 18.51 -4.04 -18.98
C ARG A 515 18.35 -3.56 -20.43
N GLU A 516 18.02 -4.45 -21.35
CA GLU A 516 17.77 -4.12 -22.76
C GLU A 516 16.62 -3.11 -22.91
N ARG A 517 15.48 -3.34 -22.23
CA ARG A 517 14.34 -2.40 -22.23
C ARG A 517 14.71 -1.04 -21.66
N VAL A 518 15.50 -0.99 -20.58
CA VAL A 518 15.99 0.28 -19.99
C VAL A 518 16.88 1.05 -20.98
N LEU A 519 17.84 0.38 -21.62
CA LEU A 519 18.74 0.99 -22.61
C LEU A 519 17.97 1.49 -23.84
N SER A 520 17.09 0.66 -24.40
CA SER A 520 16.23 1.02 -25.53
C SER A 520 15.32 2.22 -25.20
N THR A 521 14.74 2.26 -24.00
CA THR A 521 13.90 3.39 -23.55
C THR A 521 14.73 4.66 -23.35
N ALA A 522 15.93 4.57 -22.77
CA ALA A 522 16.82 5.73 -22.58
C ALA A 522 17.27 6.31 -23.93
N GLN A 523 17.58 5.46 -24.91
CA GLN A 523 17.92 5.88 -26.29
C GLN A 523 16.72 6.51 -27.00
N ALA A 524 15.52 5.92 -26.89
CA ALA A 524 14.30 6.44 -27.50
C ALA A 524 13.86 7.80 -26.91
N LEU A 525 14.15 8.05 -25.62
CA LEU A 525 13.95 9.33 -24.95
C LEU A 525 15.14 10.32 -25.12
N GLN A 526 16.20 9.93 -25.83
CA GLN A 526 17.43 10.73 -26.01
C GLN A 526 18.07 11.22 -24.69
N LEU A 527 17.98 10.42 -23.63
CA LEU A 527 18.50 10.78 -22.31
C LEU A 527 20.02 10.56 -22.24
N ASP A 528 20.77 11.63 -21.99
CA ASP A 528 22.21 11.63 -21.70
C ASP A 528 22.50 10.98 -20.33
N ILE A 529 22.52 9.66 -20.32
CA ILE A 529 22.75 8.80 -19.15
C ILE A 529 23.98 7.91 -19.40
N ARG A 530 24.88 7.88 -18.42
CA ARG A 530 25.98 6.94 -18.33
C ARG A 530 25.54 5.76 -17.47
N PHE A 531 25.53 4.57 -18.06
CA PHE A 531 25.20 3.34 -17.34
C PHE A 531 26.45 2.66 -16.82
N ASP A 532 26.50 2.51 -15.49
CA ASP A 532 27.69 1.98 -14.81
C ASP A 532 27.89 0.48 -15.10
N GLY A 533 29.15 0.06 -15.20
CA GLY A 533 29.55 -1.30 -15.61
C GLY A 533 29.65 -1.57 -17.12
N MET A 534 29.36 -0.59 -18.00
CA MET A 534 29.61 -0.71 -19.44
C MET A 534 30.89 0.02 -19.86
N ARG A 535 31.93 -0.72 -20.27
CA ARG A 535 32.98 -0.16 -21.13
C ARG A 535 32.34 0.24 -22.46
N GLN A 536 32.62 1.45 -22.97
CA GLN A 536 32.27 1.85 -24.34
C GLN A 536 33.21 1.21 -25.38
N ALA A 537 33.41 -0.10 -25.30
CA ALA A 537 34.08 -0.91 -26.32
C ALA A 537 33.02 -1.37 -27.33
N GLY A 538 32.82 -0.58 -28.39
CA GLY A 538 31.85 -0.83 -29.46
C GLY A 538 31.66 0.37 -30.38
N LEU A 539 31.59 1.58 -29.84
CA LEU A 539 31.42 2.83 -30.61
C LEU A 539 32.72 3.37 -31.26
N LYS A 540 33.66 2.48 -31.61
CA LYS A 540 34.87 2.84 -32.38
C LYS A 540 35.28 1.81 -33.46
N GLU A 541 34.81 0.58 -33.41
CA GLU A 541 35.26 -0.46 -34.36
C GLU A 541 34.51 -0.43 -35.69
N GLU A 542 33.24 -0.01 -35.72
CA GLU A 542 32.49 0.16 -36.97
C GLU A 542 32.85 1.44 -37.73
N GLN A 543 33.29 2.50 -37.04
CA GLN A 543 33.79 3.73 -37.70
C GLN A 543 35.21 3.56 -38.25
N GLY A 544 36.03 2.67 -37.67
CA GLY A 544 37.38 2.38 -38.18
C GLY A 544 37.40 1.53 -39.46
N ARG A 545 36.39 0.68 -39.69
CA ARG A 545 36.38 -0.28 -40.82
C ARG A 545 35.84 0.25 -42.15
N ALA A 546 35.36 1.48 -42.20
CA ALA A 546 34.76 2.08 -43.39
C ALA A 546 35.70 3.03 -44.17
N GLN A 547 36.94 3.24 -43.71
CA GLN A 547 37.86 4.25 -44.27
C GLN A 547 39.15 3.71 -44.91
N GLU A 548 39.40 2.39 -44.88
CA GLU A 548 40.57 1.76 -45.51
C GLU A 548 40.29 1.16 -46.91
N ALA A 549 39.08 1.34 -47.44
CA ALA A 549 38.60 0.69 -48.66
C ALA A 549 38.43 1.63 -49.88
N SER A 550 39.21 2.72 -49.97
CA SER A 550 39.06 3.71 -51.05
C SER A 550 40.36 4.38 -51.52
N THR A 551 41.28 3.60 -52.11
CA THR A 551 42.42 4.16 -52.87
C THR A 551 42.86 3.22 -54.01
N GLY A 552 42.77 3.70 -55.26
CA GLY A 552 43.10 2.97 -56.49
C GLY A 552 42.00 1.99 -56.95
N GLU A 553 41.69 1.80 -58.23
CA GLU A 553 42.09 2.47 -59.49
C GLU A 553 40.83 2.52 -60.40
N SER A 554 40.48 3.61 -61.10
CA SER A 554 40.94 3.96 -62.47
C SER A 554 41.01 2.75 -63.42
N GLN A 555 40.30 2.64 -64.55
CA GLN A 555 39.36 3.53 -65.27
C GLN A 555 38.20 2.65 -65.85
N CYS A 556 37.25 3.05 -66.71
CA CYS A 556 36.92 4.27 -67.47
C CYS A 556 35.36 4.26 -67.66
N GLN A 557 34.61 5.00 -68.50
CA GLN A 557 34.84 5.98 -69.59
C GLN A 557 33.61 6.93 -69.70
N ALA A 558 33.60 7.88 -70.64
CA ALA A 558 32.43 8.70 -71.02
C ALA A 558 32.04 8.47 -72.51
N PRO A 559 30.86 8.91 -72.98
CA PRO A 559 30.70 10.33 -73.31
C PRO A 559 29.32 10.97 -72.97
N GLU A 560 29.29 12.28 -73.26
CA GLU A 560 28.24 13.32 -73.21
C GLU A 560 26.90 12.92 -73.90
N ALA A 561 25.76 13.63 -73.77
CA ALA A 561 25.59 15.09 -73.74
C ALA A 561 24.20 15.61 -73.26
N SER A 562 24.15 16.93 -72.99
CA SER A 562 23.04 17.91 -73.13
C SER A 562 21.56 17.54 -72.87
N GLY A 563 20.84 18.35 -72.06
CA GLY A 563 19.36 18.32 -72.02
C GLY A 563 18.72 19.36 -71.10
N ALA A 564 17.99 20.32 -71.67
CA ALA A 564 17.43 21.50 -71.00
C ALA A 564 16.36 21.28 -69.89
N SER A 565 16.33 22.26 -68.97
CA SER A 565 15.25 22.70 -68.06
C SER A 565 13.86 22.05 -68.11
N GLY A 566 13.34 21.68 -66.93
CA GLY A 566 11.90 21.49 -66.66
C GLY A 566 11.58 21.64 -65.16
N SER A 567 10.64 22.51 -64.80
CA SER A 567 10.35 22.88 -63.40
C SER A 567 9.10 22.17 -62.83
N ALA A 568 9.27 21.37 -61.79
CA ALA A 568 8.20 20.68 -61.04
C ALA A 568 8.63 20.50 -59.55
N PRO A 569 7.72 20.19 -58.61
CA PRO A 569 7.53 21.05 -57.43
C PRO A 569 8.32 20.66 -56.16
N THR A 570 8.28 21.57 -55.17
CA THR A 570 8.86 21.40 -53.83
C THR A 570 8.37 20.14 -53.12
N PRO A 571 9.25 19.39 -52.43
CA PRO A 571 8.86 18.18 -51.70
C PRO A 571 7.97 18.51 -50.49
N SER A 572 6.87 17.76 -50.35
CA SER A 572 5.95 17.87 -49.20
C SER A 572 6.62 17.46 -47.89
N SER A 573 6.21 18.09 -46.78
CA SER A 573 6.72 17.78 -45.45
C SER A 573 6.44 16.32 -45.02
N ALA A 574 7.27 15.76 -44.13
CA ALA A 574 7.05 14.42 -43.59
C ALA A 574 5.70 14.31 -42.83
N GLY A 575 5.28 15.40 -42.17
CA GLY A 575 3.97 15.51 -41.53
C GLY A 575 2.80 15.41 -42.51
N GLU A 576 2.87 16.04 -43.69
CA GLU A 576 1.86 15.87 -44.73
C GLU A 576 1.80 14.44 -45.27
N ALA A 577 2.94 13.76 -45.44
CA ALA A 577 2.97 12.38 -45.91
C ALA A 577 2.24 11.45 -44.93
N ALA A 578 2.49 11.61 -43.62
CA ALA A 578 1.77 10.91 -42.55
C ALA A 578 0.27 11.28 -42.54
N ALA A 579 -0.07 12.56 -42.69
CA ALA A 579 -1.46 13.02 -42.74
C ALA A 579 -2.23 12.44 -43.92
N ARG A 580 -1.64 12.42 -45.13
CA ARG A 580 -2.24 11.84 -46.34
C ARG A 580 -2.46 10.32 -46.21
N ARG A 581 -1.52 9.59 -45.60
CA ARG A 581 -1.68 8.16 -45.27
C ARG A 581 -2.85 7.93 -44.30
N TYR A 582 -2.94 8.75 -43.25
CA TYR A 582 -4.05 8.67 -42.29
C TYR A 582 -5.41 8.97 -42.95
N ILE A 583 -5.49 10.00 -43.79
CA ILE A 583 -6.71 10.34 -44.55
C ILE A 583 -7.14 9.17 -45.45
N ALA A 584 -6.21 8.56 -46.19
CA ALA A 584 -6.51 7.42 -47.05
C ALA A 584 -7.06 6.21 -46.26
N GLU A 585 -6.47 5.92 -45.09
CA GLU A 585 -6.97 4.87 -44.19
C GLU A 585 -8.41 5.15 -43.70
N ARG A 586 -8.72 6.42 -43.41
CA ARG A 586 -10.04 6.84 -42.91
C ARG A 586 -11.10 6.84 -44.00
N GLU A 587 -10.80 7.31 -45.21
CA GLU A 587 -11.76 7.26 -46.34
C GLU A 587 -12.02 5.82 -46.81
N MET A 588 -11.00 4.94 -46.84
CA MET A 588 -11.22 3.50 -47.09
C MET A 588 -12.12 2.83 -46.04
N LYS A 589 -12.12 3.32 -44.80
CA LYS A 589 -13.03 2.86 -43.74
C LYS A 589 -14.42 3.48 -43.86
N ARG A 590 -14.53 4.74 -44.31
CA ARG A 590 -15.81 5.43 -44.59
C ARG A 590 -16.64 4.73 -45.66
N GLN A 591 -16.01 4.09 -46.64
CA GLN A 591 -16.69 3.26 -47.65
C GLN A 591 -17.33 1.97 -47.07
N LYS A 592 -16.98 1.56 -45.84
CA LYS A 592 -17.36 0.27 -45.25
C LYS A 592 -18.11 0.40 -43.92
N ILE A 593 -18.17 1.59 -43.34
CA ILE A 593 -18.72 1.87 -42.01
C ILE A 593 -19.49 3.21 -42.09
N PRO A 594 -20.82 3.22 -41.84
CA PRO A 594 -21.58 4.47 -41.75
C PRO A 594 -21.10 5.35 -40.58
N ASP A 595 -21.54 6.60 -40.56
CA ASP A 595 -21.24 7.58 -39.50
C ASP A 595 -19.74 7.89 -39.30
N ILE A 596 -18.92 7.72 -40.36
CA ILE A 596 -17.54 8.25 -40.42
C ILE A 596 -17.54 9.60 -41.14
N PRO A 597 -17.18 10.71 -40.45
CA PRO A 597 -16.90 12.00 -41.08
C PRO A 597 -15.78 11.90 -42.12
N ARG A 598 -15.86 12.71 -43.17
CA ARG A 598 -14.80 12.89 -44.17
C ARG A 598 -13.54 13.43 -43.50
N HIS A 599 -12.38 12.88 -43.85
CA HIS A 599 -11.09 13.38 -43.37
C HIS A 599 -10.38 14.15 -44.49
N VAL A 600 -9.88 15.34 -44.18
CA VAL A 600 -9.20 16.23 -45.15
C VAL A 600 -7.88 16.73 -44.58
N LEU A 601 -6.93 17.10 -45.45
CA LEU A 601 -5.65 17.68 -45.02
C LEU A 601 -5.91 19.11 -44.54
N GLY A 602 -5.56 19.39 -43.29
CA GLY A 602 -5.76 20.70 -42.68
C GLY A 602 -4.47 21.51 -42.65
N GLU A 603 -4.57 22.78 -43.02
CA GLU A 603 -3.52 23.78 -42.83
C GLU A 603 -3.71 24.49 -41.48
N MET A 604 -2.63 24.97 -40.87
CA MET A 604 -2.74 25.97 -39.79
C MET A 604 -3.25 27.29 -40.40
N LYS A 605 -4.47 27.69 -40.00
CA LYS A 605 -5.11 28.96 -40.37
C LYS A 605 -5.66 29.63 -39.11
N PRO A 606 -5.14 30.81 -38.70
CA PRO A 606 -5.31 31.35 -37.33
C PRO A 606 -6.66 32.06 -37.11
N SER A 607 -7.71 31.71 -37.86
CA SER A 607 -8.99 32.42 -37.86
C SER A 607 -10.24 31.55 -37.90
N LEU A 608 -10.10 30.21 -37.77
CA LEU A 608 -11.24 29.30 -37.66
C LEU A 608 -11.46 28.79 -36.23
N ASN A 609 -12.70 28.89 -35.75
CA ASN A 609 -13.18 28.29 -34.51
C ASN A 609 -13.38 26.78 -34.70
N MET A 610 -12.30 26.01 -34.81
CA MET A 610 -12.35 24.56 -34.97
C MET A 610 -12.73 23.88 -33.64
N ARG A 611 -13.27 22.65 -33.69
CA ARG A 611 -13.52 21.85 -32.47
C ARG A 611 -12.53 20.70 -32.34
N TYR A 612 -11.98 20.48 -31.16
CA TYR A 612 -11.04 19.40 -30.92
C TYR A 612 -11.73 18.03 -31.06
N ALA A 613 -11.25 17.18 -31.98
CA ALA A 613 -11.73 15.81 -32.17
C ALA A 613 -10.77 14.76 -31.57
N GLY A 614 -9.51 15.14 -31.33
CA GLY A 614 -8.45 14.31 -30.75
C GLY A 614 -7.11 14.54 -31.45
N TRP A 615 -6.17 13.62 -31.26
CA TRP A 615 -4.93 13.56 -32.05
C TRP A 615 -4.54 12.11 -32.35
N ARG A 616 -3.60 11.90 -33.27
CA ARG A 616 -3.00 10.61 -33.63
C ARG A 616 -1.50 10.75 -33.81
N ARG A 617 -0.79 9.63 -33.72
CA ARG A 617 0.61 9.52 -34.15
C ARG A 617 0.66 8.54 -35.31
N VAL A 618 1.26 8.94 -36.43
CA VAL A 618 1.36 8.17 -37.67
C VAL A 618 2.76 8.40 -38.22
N ASP A 619 3.49 7.33 -38.53
CA ASP A 619 4.87 7.38 -39.04
C ASP A 619 5.82 8.27 -38.20
N GLY A 620 5.66 8.19 -36.87
CA GLY A 620 6.38 9.01 -35.89
C GLY A 620 5.83 10.42 -35.68
N GLN A 621 5.19 11.00 -36.70
CA GLN A 621 4.63 12.36 -36.73
C GLN A 621 3.34 12.48 -35.91
N PHE A 622 3.07 13.67 -35.37
CA PHE A 622 1.83 13.97 -34.65
C PHE A 622 0.81 14.68 -35.55
N LEU A 623 -0.44 14.20 -35.50
CA LEU A 623 -1.56 14.70 -36.30
C LEU A 623 -2.68 15.15 -35.37
N LEU A 624 -3.00 16.44 -35.38
CA LEU A 624 -4.16 17.00 -34.69
C LEU A 624 -5.42 16.77 -35.52
N LEU A 625 -6.49 16.31 -34.87
CA LEU A 625 -7.81 16.12 -35.48
C LEU A 625 -8.73 17.25 -35.03
N ALA A 626 -9.14 18.08 -35.97
CA ALA A 626 -9.95 19.27 -35.73
C ALA A 626 -11.24 19.20 -36.56
N GLN A 627 -12.38 19.06 -35.91
CA GLN A 627 -13.69 19.05 -36.56
C GLN A 627 -14.04 20.45 -37.07
N MET A 628 -14.31 20.56 -38.36
CA MET A 628 -14.70 21.80 -39.05
C MET A 628 -16.21 21.91 -39.23
N SER A 629 -16.88 20.78 -39.49
CA SER A 629 -18.34 20.69 -39.65
C SER A 629 -18.88 19.40 -39.01
N ALA A 630 -20.19 19.17 -39.07
CA ALA A 630 -20.77 17.90 -38.61
C ALA A 630 -20.18 16.67 -39.35
N GLU A 631 -19.77 16.85 -40.60
CA GLU A 631 -19.34 15.76 -41.49
C GLU A 631 -17.84 15.80 -41.86
N GLU A 632 -17.06 16.77 -41.37
CA GLU A 632 -15.67 16.99 -41.83
C GLU A 632 -14.67 17.22 -40.67
N ILE A 633 -13.56 16.49 -40.74
CA ILE A 633 -12.43 16.55 -39.80
C ILE A 633 -11.15 16.89 -40.57
N ALA A 634 -10.55 18.02 -40.24
CA ALA A 634 -9.20 18.36 -40.65
C ALA A 634 -8.16 17.55 -39.89
N VAL A 635 -7.15 17.08 -40.63
CA VAL A 635 -5.95 16.39 -40.14
C VAL A 635 -4.77 17.33 -40.34
N ILE A 636 -4.32 17.97 -39.27
CA ILE A 636 -3.24 18.97 -39.29
C ILE A 636 -1.97 18.33 -38.72
N PRO A 637 -0.85 18.27 -39.46
CA PRO A 637 0.45 17.89 -38.87
C PRO A 637 0.92 18.98 -37.90
N VAL A 638 1.35 18.58 -36.70
CA VAL A 638 1.75 19.51 -35.63
C VAL A 638 2.93 18.97 -34.82
N GLU A 639 3.64 19.86 -34.13
CA GLU A 639 4.72 19.46 -33.23
C GLU A 639 4.22 18.88 -31.89
N ALA A 640 5.09 18.11 -31.24
CA ALA A 640 4.80 17.42 -29.98
C ALA A 640 4.32 18.38 -28.86
N GLU A 641 4.86 19.60 -28.81
CA GLU A 641 4.44 20.63 -27.85
C GLU A 641 2.98 21.05 -28.04
N VAL A 642 2.49 21.14 -29.28
CA VAL A 642 1.09 21.50 -29.57
C VAL A 642 0.17 20.43 -29.01
N ILE A 643 0.52 19.15 -29.23
CA ILE A 643 -0.20 18.00 -28.67
C ILE A 643 -0.18 18.01 -27.14
N ALA A 644 0.96 18.27 -26.51
CA ALA A 644 1.03 18.36 -25.05
C ALA A 644 0.02 19.38 -24.50
N ARG A 645 -0.09 20.55 -25.14
CA ARG A 645 -1.00 21.64 -24.75
C ARG A 645 -2.48 21.33 -25.00
N VAL A 646 -2.86 20.68 -26.11
CA VAL A 646 -4.28 20.30 -26.38
C VAL A 646 -4.68 18.93 -25.81
N SER A 647 -3.76 18.15 -25.27
CA SER A 647 -4.04 16.81 -24.73
C SER A 647 -5.07 16.82 -23.58
N GLY A 648 -5.18 17.92 -22.85
CA GLY A 648 -6.15 18.13 -21.77
C GLY A 648 -7.55 18.56 -22.22
N CYS A 649 -7.73 18.93 -23.49
CA CYS A 649 -9.04 19.36 -24.02
C CYS A 649 -10.02 18.17 -24.13
N LYS A 650 -11.31 18.42 -23.93
CA LYS A 650 -12.38 17.45 -24.19
C LYS A 650 -12.82 17.54 -25.65
N ARG A 651 -13.27 16.41 -26.21
CA ARG A 651 -13.82 16.40 -27.58
C ARG A 651 -15.00 17.34 -27.69
N GLY A 652 -14.98 18.20 -28.70
CA GLY A 652 -16.00 19.23 -28.95
C GLY A 652 -15.71 20.60 -28.34
N GLU A 653 -14.67 20.76 -27.51
CA GLU A 653 -14.19 22.08 -27.06
C GLU A 653 -13.59 22.87 -28.24
N VAL A 654 -13.78 24.18 -28.24
CA VAL A 654 -13.31 25.08 -29.32
C VAL A 654 -11.83 25.35 -29.16
N ILE A 655 -11.07 25.22 -30.25
CA ILE A 655 -9.64 25.52 -30.34
C ILE A 655 -9.39 26.51 -31.48
N ALA A 656 -8.42 27.39 -31.25
CA ALA A 656 -7.79 28.25 -32.24
C ALA A 656 -6.28 27.92 -32.25
N LEU A 657 -5.62 28.12 -33.39
CA LEU A 657 -4.21 27.74 -33.60
C LEU A 657 -3.47 28.90 -34.27
N ASP A 658 -2.70 29.65 -33.49
CA ASP A 658 -1.91 30.77 -34.00
C ASP A 658 -0.60 30.27 -34.64
N ASN A 659 -0.19 30.89 -35.76
CA ASN A 659 0.88 30.39 -36.64
C ASN A 659 2.28 30.31 -35.99
N GLU A 660 2.52 30.96 -34.85
CA GLU A 660 3.80 30.95 -34.13
C GLU A 660 3.77 30.06 -32.88
N GLY A 661 2.80 29.12 -32.80
CA GLY A 661 2.76 28.12 -31.73
C GLY A 661 2.47 28.69 -30.33
N GLY A 662 1.90 29.89 -30.25
CA GLY A 662 1.60 30.60 -29.00
C GLY A 662 0.10 30.79 -28.76
N LEU A 663 -0.35 30.45 -27.55
CA LEU A 663 -1.70 30.69 -26.99
C LEU A 663 -2.88 29.95 -27.64
N ILE A 664 -3.77 29.42 -26.78
CA ILE A 664 -5.17 29.11 -27.12
C ILE A 664 -6.03 29.84 -26.07
N ARG A 665 -6.93 30.74 -26.50
CA ARG A 665 -7.79 31.48 -25.58
C ARG A 665 -8.89 30.58 -25.02
N TRP A 666 -8.79 30.24 -23.74
CA TRP A 666 -9.84 29.52 -23.02
C TRP A 666 -11.12 30.36 -22.93
N GLY A 667 -12.15 29.93 -23.66
CA GLY A 667 -13.50 30.51 -23.63
C GLY A 667 -14.25 30.20 -22.33
N HIS A 668 -13.73 30.66 -21.20
CA HIS A 668 -14.43 30.60 -19.91
C HIS A 668 -15.64 31.53 -19.97
N GLY A 669 -16.84 30.96 -20.12
CA GLY A 669 -18.09 31.72 -20.08
C GLY A 669 -18.20 32.51 -18.78
N LEU A 670 -18.51 33.80 -18.88
CA LEU A 670 -18.46 34.72 -17.74
C LEU A 670 -19.49 34.36 -16.66
N GLY A 671 -19.09 34.56 -15.40
CA GLY A 671 -20.02 34.53 -14.28
C GLY A 671 -20.78 35.85 -14.14
N GLY A 672 -22.10 35.79 -14.30
CA GLY A 672 -23.09 36.63 -13.61
C GLY A 672 -23.08 38.15 -13.82
N LEU A 673 -24.01 38.65 -14.64
CA LEU A 673 -24.63 39.97 -14.45
C LEU A 673 -26.01 40.05 -15.14
N GLY A 674 -27.02 40.51 -14.39
CA GLY A 674 -28.18 41.25 -14.91
C GLY A 674 -29.21 40.59 -15.87
N GLY A 675 -30.25 39.96 -15.31
CA GLY A 675 -31.65 40.37 -15.54
C GLY A 675 -32.44 39.94 -16.80
N LEU A 676 -33.75 39.76 -16.58
CA LEU A 676 -34.87 39.73 -17.55
C LEU A 676 -34.94 38.54 -18.54
N GLY A 677 -36.17 38.06 -18.78
CA GLY A 677 -36.49 37.03 -19.78
C GLY A 677 -37.39 35.90 -19.27
N GLU A 678 -38.71 36.07 -19.40
CA GLU A 678 -39.67 34.97 -19.21
C GLU A 678 -39.68 34.01 -20.41
N THR A 679 -39.97 32.71 -20.21
CA THR A 679 -41.00 31.97 -20.99
C THR A 679 -41.24 30.54 -20.49
N LYS A 680 -42.35 29.93 -20.97
CA LYS A 680 -42.94 28.64 -20.57
C LYS A 680 -42.32 27.44 -21.34
N GLY A 681 -42.39 26.24 -20.75
CA GLY A 681 -42.22 24.94 -21.44
C GLY A 681 -41.55 23.90 -20.53
N MET A 682 -42.20 22.93 -19.87
CA MET A 682 -43.31 22.00 -20.18
C MET A 682 -42.88 20.67 -20.83
N ARG A 683 -42.61 19.67 -19.97
CA ARG A 683 -42.48 18.21 -20.26
C ARG A 683 -41.22 17.83 -21.09
N ARG A 684 -40.76 16.57 -21.08
CA ARG A 684 -41.25 15.35 -20.40
C ARG A 684 -40.30 14.87 -19.32
#